data_AF-A0A8U0QQ16-F1
#
_entry.id   AF-A0A8U0QQ16-F1
#
_cell.length_a   1.000
_cell.length_b   1.000
_cell.length_c   1.000
_cell.angle_alpha   90.00
_cell.angle_beta   90.00
_cell.angle_gamma   90.00
#
_symmetry.space_group_name_H-M   'P 1'
#
loop_
_entity.id
_entity.type
_entity.pdbx_description
1 polymer ?
#
loop_
_entity_poly.entity_id
_entity_poly.type
_entity_poly.pdbx_seq_one_letter_code
_entity_poly.pdbx_strand_id
1 'polypeptide(L)'
;MFYELISSMAILVRSKLICCALVITILSIIIATGQSLELLGMLRPLPSVLGVLSLGGMALLWRDISSKVKGENRTLSSLLSQYFAVKVVGWLGKRQRGKLEADTLNIRQVQEETLLKRLRKNADTCYGKQYDFSSIKDCEAFRTRHPVTTYEHYRELVTRVAAGEEKVLIAEKPLILAMTSGTSGASAMLLSTKDTNTEFFLQGVAVCLDAMRRVFPASDSLQRTTKLFYSPTFRQSEAGIPIGPNSSTPASSRHMLNLYTTPAPAFQVPSERDTLYLHLLFALKDPSVGTLESNFASTVFYAFSALQERWQELVEDIKLGRVSPALALEPGVRASLEGQMKPDPERATQLLTHFQQGFVGIARRLWPQLNLVLAVDSGSNQIYGEMLRERYCQGIPFYSPFYAATEGLIGVNLWPEEERRRYLLCPRSMFCEFLPEASLDQETPEKHTLLMEEVQEGHSYELVVTNASGLFRYRMGDVVKVVGFHNQCPVVEFQYRRGQMLSVRGEKVSEVMFLGALKRAISQWPGAQLVDYCCAESAIMGESCGGSDPHYQVFLELKGVRNLTEEQRYKLDQCVQEDSAVYKSFRFKGSIGPMRVQMVAEGAFKELRKQMMAFSNTSANTFKMHRVLRRKEYADFLLGKTI
;
A
#
# COMPACT_ATOMS: atom_id res chain seq x y z
N MET A 1 -4.57 -6.48 -0.12
CA MET A 1 -4.23 -5.93 1.20
C MET A 1 -5.29 -6.28 2.24
N PHE A 2 -6.57 -5.89 2.07
CA PHE A 2 -7.62 -6.21 3.05
C PHE A 2 -7.90 -7.71 3.21
N TYR A 3 -7.76 -8.46 2.13
CA TYR A 3 -8.20 -9.84 2.11
C TYR A 3 -7.06 -10.87 2.24
N GLU A 4 -5.79 -10.45 2.30
CA GLU A 4 -4.65 -11.36 2.29
C GLU A 4 -4.16 -11.78 3.67
N LEU A 5 -4.32 -10.89 4.65
CA LEU A 5 -3.89 -11.12 6.02
C LEU A 5 -4.90 -11.93 6.87
N ILE A 6 -6.09 -12.21 6.31
CA ILE A 6 -7.12 -13.10 6.91
C ILE A 6 -6.61 -14.54 7.04
N SER A 7 -5.59 -14.91 6.24
CA SER A 7 -4.95 -16.23 6.22
C SER A 7 -4.51 -16.73 7.59
N SER A 8 -3.96 -15.84 8.43
CA SER A 8 -3.45 -16.20 9.76
C SER A 8 -4.54 -16.58 10.76
N MET A 9 -5.81 -16.20 10.52
CA MET A 9 -6.96 -16.58 11.36
C MET A 9 -7.79 -17.74 10.81
N ALA A 10 -7.64 -18.10 9.52
CA ALA A 10 -8.44 -19.15 8.89
C ALA A 10 -8.28 -20.53 9.57
N ILE A 11 -7.13 -20.78 10.23
CA ILE A 11 -6.86 -22.00 11.00
C ILE A 11 -7.72 -22.04 12.29
N LEU A 12 -7.91 -20.89 12.96
CA LEU A 12 -8.73 -20.78 14.17
C LEU A 12 -10.23 -20.85 13.85
N VAL A 13 -10.61 -20.33 12.68
CA VAL A 13 -11.98 -20.38 12.14
C VAL A 13 -12.32 -21.80 11.72
N ARG A 14 -11.38 -22.56 11.13
CA ARG A 14 -11.56 -23.97 10.78
C ARG A 14 -11.80 -24.86 11.99
N SER A 15 -11.05 -24.71 13.09
CA SER A 15 -11.28 -25.55 14.27
C SER A 15 -12.66 -25.30 14.87
N LYS A 16 -13.12 -24.03 14.91
CA LYS A 16 -14.45 -23.66 15.42
C LYS A 16 -15.60 -23.98 14.48
N LEU A 17 -15.43 -23.85 13.16
CA LEU A 17 -16.46 -24.22 12.17
C LEU A 17 -16.58 -25.73 11.98
N ILE A 18 -15.47 -26.49 12.04
CA ILE A 18 -15.52 -27.95 12.08
C ILE A 18 -16.21 -28.38 13.37
N CYS A 19 -15.93 -27.75 14.51
CA CYS A 19 -16.63 -28.04 15.76
C CYS A 19 -18.13 -27.68 15.69
N CYS A 20 -18.51 -26.50 15.18
CA CYS A 20 -19.93 -26.14 15.00
C CYS A 20 -20.64 -27.00 13.96
N ALA A 21 -19.99 -27.33 12.84
CA ALA A 21 -20.58 -28.20 11.82
C ALA A 21 -20.68 -29.64 12.32
N LEU A 22 -19.69 -30.17 13.06
CA LEU A 22 -19.80 -31.47 13.73
C LEU A 22 -20.90 -31.44 14.78
N VAL A 23 -21.00 -30.40 15.59
CA VAL A 23 -22.06 -30.28 16.61
C VAL A 23 -23.44 -30.25 15.94
N ILE A 24 -23.62 -29.47 14.86
CA ILE A 24 -24.88 -29.41 14.11
C ILE A 24 -25.17 -30.76 13.41
N THR A 25 -24.16 -31.41 12.84
CA THR A 25 -24.33 -32.71 12.15
C THR A 25 -24.58 -33.84 13.15
N ILE A 26 -23.90 -33.84 14.30
CA ILE A 26 -24.13 -34.76 15.42
C ILE A 26 -25.54 -34.55 15.99
N LEU A 27 -25.95 -33.29 16.22
CA LEU A 27 -27.33 -32.97 16.63
C LEU A 27 -28.36 -33.42 15.58
N SER A 28 -28.05 -33.26 14.29
CA SER A 28 -28.96 -33.67 13.20
C SER A 28 -29.04 -35.19 13.06
N ILE A 29 -27.92 -35.91 13.27
CA ILE A 29 -27.86 -37.38 13.26
C ILE A 29 -28.57 -37.94 14.49
N ILE A 30 -28.36 -37.38 15.69
CA ILE A 30 -29.06 -37.78 16.92
C ILE A 30 -30.58 -37.57 16.79
N ILE A 31 -31.01 -36.49 16.11
CA ILE A 31 -32.43 -36.24 15.82
C ILE A 31 -32.97 -37.21 14.74
N ALA A 32 -32.15 -37.62 13.77
CA ALA A 32 -32.55 -38.49 12.67
C ALA A 32 -32.52 -39.99 13.00
N THR A 33 -31.66 -40.45 13.93
CA THR A 33 -31.51 -41.89 14.23
C THR A 33 -32.43 -42.40 15.33
N GLY A 34 -33.18 -41.53 16.02
CA GLY A 34 -34.37 -41.92 16.78
C GLY A 34 -34.21 -43.08 17.76
N GLN A 35 -33.02 -43.28 18.36
CA GLN A 35 -32.80 -44.37 19.31
C GLN A 35 -32.69 -43.85 20.74
N SER A 36 -33.65 -44.35 21.54
CA SER A 36 -33.82 -44.29 23.01
C SER A 36 -33.96 -42.90 23.65
N LEU A 37 -35.05 -42.20 23.32
CA LEU A 37 -35.62 -41.12 24.13
C LEU A 37 -36.78 -41.64 25.03
N GLU A 38 -36.55 -42.68 25.82
CA GLU A 38 -37.52 -43.15 26.83
C GLU A 38 -37.29 -42.55 28.24
N LEU A 39 -36.23 -41.75 28.43
CA LEU A 39 -35.86 -41.19 29.75
C LEU A 39 -36.06 -39.68 29.93
N LEU A 40 -36.71 -39.00 28.97
CA LEU A 40 -37.04 -37.58 29.06
C LEU A 40 -38.49 -37.34 28.65
N GLY A 41 -39.42 -37.73 29.53
CA GLY A 41 -40.87 -37.49 29.42
C GLY A 41 -41.30 -36.02 29.49
N MET A 42 -40.38 -35.06 29.35
CA MET A 42 -40.66 -33.63 29.32
C MET A 42 -39.62 -32.91 28.46
N LEU A 43 -39.82 -32.84 27.14
CA LEU A 43 -39.20 -31.86 26.22
C LEU A 43 -39.66 -32.11 24.76
N ARG A 44 -40.98 -32.16 24.52
CA ARG A 44 -41.55 -32.42 23.19
C ARG A 44 -41.44 -31.29 22.14
N PRO A 45 -41.06 -30.02 22.44
CA PRO A 45 -40.85 -29.04 21.36
C PRO A 45 -39.36 -28.76 21.06
N LEU A 46 -38.38 -29.30 21.79
CA LEU A 46 -36.99 -28.87 21.62
C LEU A 46 -36.38 -29.20 20.23
N PRO A 47 -36.58 -30.41 19.67
CA PRO A 47 -36.03 -30.76 18.35
C PRO A 47 -36.72 -30.00 17.21
N SER A 48 -38.04 -29.77 17.30
CA SER A 48 -38.81 -29.02 16.32
C SER A 48 -38.51 -27.52 16.39
N VAL A 49 -38.30 -26.96 17.59
CA VAL A 49 -37.83 -25.58 17.77
C VAL A 49 -36.41 -25.41 17.22
N LEU A 50 -35.49 -26.34 17.48
CA LEU A 50 -34.14 -26.33 16.88
C LEU A 50 -34.15 -26.49 15.36
N GLY A 51 -35.05 -27.32 14.82
CA GLY A 51 -35.27 -27.49 13.38
C GLY A 51 -35.83 -26.24 12.70
N VAL A 52 -36.81 -25.57 13.33
CA VAL A 52 -37.38 -24.31 12.83
C VAL A 52 -36.37 -23.16 12.96
N LEU A 53 -35.59 -23.10 14.04
CA LEU A 53 -34.52 -22.12 14.20
C LEU A 53 -33.37 -22.32 13.19
N SER A 54 -33.04 -23.56 12.85
CA SER A 54 -32.01 -23.86 11.84
C SER A 54 -32.48 -23.55 10.42
N LEU A 55 -33.73 -23.89 10.07
CA LEU A 55 -34.35 -23.52 8.79
C LEU A 55 -34.54 -22.00 8.67
N GLY A 56 -34.99 -21.34 9.74
CA GLY A 56 -35.08 -19.88 9.80
C GLY A 56 -33.73 -19.20 9.66
N GLY A 57 -32.70 -19.73 10.33
CA GLY A 57 -31.31 -19.27 10.19
C GLY A 57 -30.78 -19.43 8.77
N MET A 58 -31.02 -20.58 8.14
CA MET A 58 -30.64 -20.81 6.74
C MET A 58 -31.41 -19.91 5.77
N ALA A 59 -32.70 -19.67 6.00
CA ALA A 59 -33.51 -18.78 5.18
C ALA A 59 -33.04 -17.32 5.28
N LEU A 60 -32.69 -16.84 6.48
CA LEU A 60 -32.12 -15.51 6.67
C LEU A 60 -30.74 -15.37 6.03
N LEU A 61 -29.91 -16.40 6.13
CA LEU A 61 -28.58 -16.44 5.53
C LEU A 61 -28.68 -16.47 4.00
N TRP A 62 -29.59 -17.27 3.46
CA TRP A 62 -29.88 -17.30 2.02
C TRP A 62 -30.44 -15.98 1.53
N ARG A 63 -31.33 -15.35 2.31
CA ARG A 63 -31.87 -14.02 2.00
C ARG A 63 -30.76 -12.98 1.92
N ASP A 64 -29.85 -12.92 2.90
CA ASP A 64 -28.73 -11.96 2.89
C ASP A 64 -27.73 -12.23 1.75
N ILE A 65 -27.45 -13.50 1.46
CA ILE A 65 -26.63 -13.87 0.28
C ILE A 65 -27.37 -13.43 -0.99
N SER A 66 -28.67 -13.69 -1.11
CA SER A 66 -29.47 -13.36 -2.29
C SER A 66 -29.59 -11.86 -2.56
N SER A 67 -29.59 -11.03 -1.52
CA SER A 67 -29.64 -9.56 -1.65
C SER A 67 -28.30 -8.94 -2.03
N LYS A 68 -27.18 -9.67 -1.93
CA LYS A 68 -25.85 -9.15 -2.28
C LYS A 68 -25.58 -9.31 -3.77
N VAL A 69 -24.91 -8.31 -4.34
CA VAL A 69 -24.33 -8.39 -5.68
C VAL A 69 -23.24 -9.47 -5.65
N LYS A 70 -23.25 -10.38 -6.64
CA LYS A 70 -22.38 -11.56 -6.71
C LYS A 70 -21.57 -11.56 -7.99
N GLY A 71 -20.41 -12.19 -7.92
CA GLY A 71 -19.69 -12.60 -9.12
C GLY A 71 -20.47 -13.57 -10.00
N GLU A 72 -20.32 -13.44 -11.32
CA GLU A 72 -20.84 -14.43 -12.26
C GLU A 72 -20.09 -15.77 -12.15
N ASN A 73 -20.74 -16.86 -12.55
CA ASN A 73 -20.13 -18.20 -12.64
C ASN A 73 -19.47 -18.70 -11.34
N ARG A 74 -20.16 -18.51 -10.20
CA ARG A 74 -19.66 -18.95 -8.89
C ARG A 74 -20.31 -20.24 -8.43
N THR A 75 -19.47 -21.13 -7.89
CA THR A 75 -19.96 -22.30 -7.15
C THR A 75 -20.58 -21.86 -5.82
N LEU A 76 -21.60 -22.59 -5.36
CA LEU A 76 -22.24 -22.34 -4.07
C LEU A 76 -21.22 -22.35 -2.91
N SER A 77 -20.29 -23.30 -2.94
CA SER A 77 -19.21 -23.41 -1.96
C SER A 77 -18.30 -22.17 -1.93
N SER A 78 -17.95 -21.62 -3.10
CA SER A 78 -17.17 -20.38 -3.21
C SER A 78 -17.92 -19.17 -2.64
N LEU A 79 -19.21 -19.05 -2.95
CA LEU A 79 -20.06 -17.97 -2.42
C LEU A 79 -20.20 -18.04 -0.91
N LEU A 80 -20.50 -19.22 -0.35
CA LEU A 80 -20.61 -19.41 1.09
C LEU A 80 -19.28 -19.13 1.79
N SER A 81 -18.16 -19.63 1.27
CA SER A 81 -16.83 -19.37 1.82
C SER A 81 -16.52 -17.87 1.86
N GLN A 82 -16.76 -17.14 0.76
CA GLN A 82 -16.57 -15.69 0.74
C GLN A 82 -17.50 -14.99 1.72
N TYR A 83 -18.78 -15.37 1.76
CA TYR A 83 -19.75 -14.76 2.66
C TYR A 83 -19.33 -14.90 4.13
N PHE A 84 -18.93 -16.09 4.55
CA PHE A 84 -18.43 -16.31 5.91
C PHE A 84 -17.15 -15.52 6.19
N ALA A 85 -16.19 -15.49 5.25
CA ALA A 85 -14.97 -14.69 5.40
C ALA A 85 -15.31 -13.19 5.57
N VAL A 86 -16.18 -12.66 4.72
CA VAL A 86 -16.65 -11.26 4.75
C VAL A 86 -17.33 -10.92 6.09
N LYS A 87 -18.18 -11.81 6.62
CA LYS A 87 -18.87 -11.59 7.91
C LYS A 87 -17.94 -11.71 9.11
N VAL A 88 -17.06 -12.72 9.15
CA VAL A 88 -16.08 -12.91 10.23
C VAL A 88 -15.15 -11.71 10.33
N VAL A 89 -14.63 -11.24 9.20
CA VAL A 89 -13.68 -10.11 9.17
C VAL A 89 -14.42 -8.80 9.42
N GLY A 90 -15.67 -8.67 8.98
CA GLY A 90 -16.51 -7.53 9.34
C GLY A 90 -16.76 -7.43 10.85
N TRP A 91 -17.06 -8.55 11.52
CA TRP A 91 -17.18 -8.59 12.98
C TRP A 91 -15.86 -8.26 13.67
N LEU A 92 -14.75 -8.84 13.20
CA LEU A 92 -13.41 -8.54 13.71
C LEU A 92 -13.08 -7.06 13.55
N GLY A 93 -13.41 -6.47 12.39
CA GLY A 93 -13.22 -5.05 12.10
C GLY A 93 -13.94 -4.15 13.09
N LYS A 94 -15.22 -4.41 13.37
CA LYS A 94 -15.99 -3.69 14.40
C LYS A 94 -15.33 -3.78 15.77
N ARG A 95 -14.88 -4.98 16.16
CA ARG A 95 -14.18 -5.19 17.44
C ARG A 95 -12.85 -4.45 17.51
N GLN A 96 -12.03 -4.50 16.46
CA GLN A 96 -10.75 -3.81 16.41
C GLN A 96 -10.93 -2.28 16.34
N ARG A 97 -11.96 -1.79 15.63
CA ARG A 97 -12.33 -0.37 15.63
C ARG A 97 -12.70 0.11 17.03
N GLY A 98 -13.50 -0.67 17.77
CA GLY A 98 -13.82 -0.38 19.17
C GLY A 98 -12.61 -0.41 20.11
N LYS A 99 -11.66 -1.33 19.88
CA LYS A 99 -10.39 -1.35 20.62
C LYS A 99 -9.54 -0.12 20.33
N LEU A 100 -9.39 0.25 19.06
CA LEU A 100 -8.68 1.47 18.67
C LEU A 100 -9.33 2.71 19.29
N GLU A 101 -10.66 2.76 19.30
CA GLU A 101 -11.40 3.85 19.96
C GLU A 101 -11.05 3.95 21.45
N ALA A 102 -11.08 2.84 22.18
CA ALA A 102 -10.68 2.81 23.58
C ALA A 102 -9.20 3.19 23.78
N ASP A 103 -8.31 2.73 22.91
CA ASP A 103 -6.88 3.04 22.97
C ASP A 103 -6.61 4.54 22.74
N THR A 104 -7.43 5.21 21.94
CA THR A 104 -7.28 6.66 21.65
C THR A 104 -7.69 7.56 22.82
N LEU A 105 -8.36 7.03 23.85
CA LEU A 105 -8.78 7.80 25.04
C LEU A 105 -7.66 7.98 26.08
N ASN A 106 -6.62 7.12 26.07
CA ASN A 106 -5.52 7.15 27.05
C ASN A 106 -4.18 6.91 26.34
N ILE A 107 -3.79 7.83 25.45
CA ILE A 107 -2.71 7.59 24.49
C ILE A 107 -1.36 7.35 25.16
N ARG A 108 -1.04 8.11 26.22
CA ARG A 108 0.19 7.99 27.00
C ARG A 108 0.38 6.58 27.57
N GLN A 109 -0.64 6.08 28.25
CA GLN A 109 -0.61 4.74 28.84
C GLN A 109 -0.46 3.66 27.75
N VAL A 110 -1.22 3.76 26.65
CA VAL A 110 -1.16 2.77 25.57
C VAL A 110 0.21 2.75 24.89
N GLN A 111 0.81 3.92 24.67
CA GLN A 111 2.17 4.03 24.12
C GLN A 111 3.21 3.43 25.06
N GLU A 112 3.15 3.73 26.35
CA GLU A 112 4.07 3.16 27.35
C GLU A 112 3.93 1.65 27.49
N GLU A 113 2.70 1.13 27.56
CA GLU A 113 2.43 -0.31 27.54
C GLU A 113 3.05 -0.99 26.31
N THR A 114 2.89 -0.36 25.13
CA THR A 114 3.40 -0.88 23.87
C THR A 114 4.93 -0.89 23.84
N LEU A 115 5.57 0.18 24.31
CA LEU A 115 7.01 0.29 24.46
C LEU A 115 7.55 -0.78 25.42
N LEU A 116 7.04 -0.82 26.66
CA LEU A 116 7.53 -1.73 27.69
C LEU A 116 7.33 -3.19 27.31
N LYS A 117 6.24 -3.54 26.60
CA LYS A 117 6.05 -4.88 26.04
C LYS A 117 7.19 -5.24 25.09
N ARG A 118 7.62 -4.32 24.22
CA ARG A 118 8.69 -4.54 23.24
C ARG A 118 10.06 -4.64 23.89
N LEU A 119 10.34 -3.78 24.88
CA LEU A 119 11.59 -3.82 25.64
C LEU A 119 11.72 -5.13 26.42
N ARG A 120 10.67 -5.55 27.15
CA ARG A 120 10.66 -6.82 27.89
C ARG A 120 10.84 -8.02 26.98
N LYS A 121 10.14 -8.06 25.83
CA LYS A 121 10.26 -9.15 24.85
C LYS A 121 11.71 -9.32 24.36
N ASN A 122 12.44 -8.23 24.20
CA ASN A 122 13.79 -8.23 23.66
C ASN A 122 14.88 -8.00 24.72
N ALA A 123 14.58 -8.13 26.01
CA ALA A 123 15.54 -7.80 27.08
C ALA A 123 16.78 -8.72 27.07
N ASP A 124 16.59 -9.99 26.71
CA ASP A 124 17.66 -11.00 26.71
C ASP A 124 18.50 -11.03 25.42
N THR A 125 18.19 -10.17 24.44
CA THR A 125 18.98 -10.08 23.20
C THR A 125 20.33 -9.40 23.44
N CYS A 126 21.28 -9.57 22.52
CA CYS A 126 22.56 -8.84 22.55
C CYS A 126 22.31 -7.33 22.66
N TYR A 127 21.40 -6.81 21.84
CA TYR A 127 21.01 -5.41 21.85
C TYR A 127 20.28 -5.00 23.14
N GLY A 128 19.36 -5.84 23.65
CA GLY A 128 18.62 -5.57 24.87
C GLY A 128 19.50 -5.51 26.12
N LYS A 129 20.54 -6.36 26.18
CA LYS A 129 21.56 -6.32 27.22
C LYS A 129 22.47 -5.09 27.11
N GLN A 130 22.86 -4.72 25.88
CA GLN A 130 23.69 -3.54 25.63
C GLN A 130 23.07 -2.25 26.20
N TYR A 131 21.75 -2.08 26.07
CA TYR A 131 21.03 -0.92 26.58
C TYR A 131 20.32 -1.17 27.92
N ASP A 132 20.47 -2.37 28.49
CA ASP A 132 19.81 -2.83 29.71
C ASP A 132 18.30 -2.52 29.71
N PHE A 133 17.59 -3.12 28.75
CA PHE A 133 16.13 -3.01 28.63
C PHE A 133 15.37 -3.54 29.85
N SER A 134 16.00 -4.40 30.65
CA SER A 134 15.39 -5.02 31.84
C SER A 134 15.08 -4.02 32.95
N SER A 135 15.92 -2.99 33.11
CA SER A 135 15.76 -1.98 34.15
C SER A 135 14.80 -0.85 33.78
N ILE A 136 14.52 -0.65 32.49
CA ILE A 136 13.66 0.44 31.98
C ILE A 136 12.20 0.23 32.42
N LYS A 137 11.64 1.23 33.11
CA LYS A 137 10.27 1.16 33.68
C LYS A 137 9.24 2.06 33.00
N ASP A 138 9.69 3.07 32.28
CA ASP A 138 8.84 4.06 31.62
C ASP A 138 9.52 4.60 30.35
N CYS A 139 8.76 5.41 29.59
CA CYS A 139 9.24 6.03 28.37
C CYS A 139 10.39 7.04 28.59
N GLU A 140 10.46 7.71 29.74
CA GLU A 140 11.53 8.68 30.03
C GLU A 140 12.87 8.01 30.30
N ALA A 141 12.87 6.93 31.09
CA ALA A 141 14.04 6.09 31.30
C ALA A 141 14.53 5.51 29.95
N PHE A 142 13.61 5.11 29.06
CA PHE A 142 13.97 4.65 27.72
C PHE A 142 14.64 5.75 26.90
N ARG A 143 14.04 6.95 26.84
CA ARG A 143 14.57 8.10 26.07
C ARG A 143 15.92 8.59 26.59
N THR A 144 16.17 8.43 27.89
CA THR A 144 17.46 8.75 28.52
C THR A 144 18.52 7.70 28.21
N ARG A 145 18.13 6.42 28.17
CA ARG A 145 19.04 5.28 27.99
C ARG A 145 19.44 5.04 26.54
N HIS A 146 18.51 5.22 25.62
CA HIS A 146 18.65 4.79 24.23
C HIS A 146 18.76 6.01 23.30
N PRO A 147 19.73 6.09 22.38
CA PRO A 147 19.88 7.22 21.48
C PRO A 147 18.86 7.19 20.33
N VAL A 148 18.59 8.33 19.71
CA VAL A 148 17.87 8.35 18.42
C VAL A 148 18.76 7.75 17.33
N THR A 149 18.21 6.85 16.51
CA THR A 149 19.00 6.02 15.56
C THR A 149 18.60 6.24 14.10
N THR A 150 19.51 5.87 13.20
CA THR A 150 19.27 5.70 11.76
C THR A 150 19.60 4.27 11.35
N TYR A 151 19.43 3.92 10.06
CA TYR A 151 19.68 2.55 9.61
C TYR A 151 21.13 2.09 9.81
N GLU A 152 22.09 3.01 9.77
CA GLU A 152 23.51 2.67 10.01
C GLU A 152 23.74 2.05 11.38
N HIS A 153 22.92 2.42 12.37
CA HIS A 153 22.97 1.82 13.70
C HIS A 153 22.66 0.32 13.70
N TYR A 154 21.88 -0.16 12.74
CA TYR A 154 21.39 -1.54 12.68
C TYR A 154 22.08 -2.37 11.61
N ARG A 155 22.83 -1.76 10.69
CA ARG A 155 23.38 -2.44 9.51
C ARG A 155 24.15 -3.70 9.88
N GLU A 156 25.09 -3.61 10.82
CA GLU A 156 25.89 -4.75 11.26
C GLU A 156 25.05 -5.81 12.00
N LEU A 157 24.12 -5.38 12.86
CA LEU A 157 23.23 -6.27 13.60
C LEU A 157 22.33 -7.09 12.67
N VAL A 158 21.80 -6.44 11.62
CA VAL A 158 21.00 -7.12 10.58
C VAL A 158 21.85 -8.11 9.80
N THR A 159 23.11 -7.77 9.46
CA THR A 159 24.04 -8.69 8.81
C THR A 159 24.30 -9.94 9.67
N ARG A 160 24.51 -9.77 10.98
CA ARG A 160 24.66 -10.90 11.92
C ARG A 160 23.42 -11.80 11.96
N VAL A 161 22.23 -11.20 11.99
CA VAL A 161 20.97 -11.95 11.89
C VAL A 161 20.85 -12.68 10.55
N ALA A 162 21.24 -12.05 9.44
CA ALA A 162 21.21 -12.66 8.11
C ALA A 162 22.18 -13.86 8.00
N ALA A 163 23.32 -13.80 8.69
CA ALA A 163 24.30 -14.87 8.85
C ALA A 163 23.83 -16.00 9.79
N GLY A 164 22.73 -15.81 10.52
CA GLY A 164 22.10 -16.84 11.35
C GLY A 164 22.30 -16.70 12.84
N GLU A 165 22.93 -15.61 13.29
CA GLU A 165 23.05 -15.33 14.71
C GLU A 165 21.69 -14.99 15.31
N GLU A 166 21.26 -15.78 16.30
CA GLU A 166 19.97 -15.60 16.97
C GLU A 166 20.07 -14.62 18.15
N LYS A 167 18.94 -14.01 18.52
CA LYS A 167 18.84 -13.11 19.67
C LYS A 167 19.82 -11.93 19.62
N VAL A 168 20.15 -11.45 18.42
CA VAL A 168 20.97 -10.24 18.24
C VAL A 168 20.15 -8.99 18.53
N LEU A 169 19.15 -8.69 17.69
CA LEU A 169 18.29 -7.51 17.79
C LEU A 169 16.90 -7.84 18.37
N ILE A 170 16.33 -8.96 17.91
CA ILE A 170 15.00 -9.45 18.32
C ILE A 170 15.11 -10.84 18.96
N ALA A 171 14.21 -11.15 19.88
CA ALA A 171 14.23 -12.42 20.62
C ALA A 171 13.78 -13.64 19.79
N GLU A 172 13.09 -13.41 18.67
CA GLU A 172 12.59 -14.45 17.75
C GLU A 172 13.33 -14.43 16.41
N LYS A 173 13.18 -15.50 15.61
CA LYS A 173 13.67 -15.50 14.24
C LYS A 173 12.78 -14.62 13.36
N PRO A 174 13.35 -13.74 12.52
CA PRO A 174 12.55 -12.96 11.57
C PRO A 174 11.88 -13.88 10.56
N LEU A 175 10.67 -13.52 10.13
CA LEU A 175 9.95 -14.22 9.06
C LEU A 175 10.55 -13.91 7.68
N ILE A 176 11.00 -12.66 7.51
CA ILE A 176 11.63 -12.16 6.29
C ILE A 176 12.54 -10.99 6.63
N LEU A 177 13.62 -10.85 5.87
CA LEU A 177 14.47 -9.67 5.79
C LEU A 177 13.92 -8.77 4.69
N ALA A 178 13.16 -7.77 5.12
CA ALA A 178 12.39 -6.90 4.26
C ALA A 178 13.26 -5.78 3.64
N MET A 179 13.28 -5.69 2.32
CA MET A 179 13.99 -4.62 1.61
C MET A 179 13.14 -3.34 1.55
N THR A 180 13.76 -2.21 1.86
CA THR A 180 13.17 -0.87 1.64
C THR A 180 13.34 -0.44 0.18
N SER A 181 12.45 0.43 -0.29
CA SER A 181 12.45 0.93 -1.68
C SER A 181 13.62 1.88 -2.01
N GLY A 182 14.43 2.29 -1.02
CA GLY A 182 15.66 3.06 -1.27
C GLY A 182 15.44 4.49 -1.79
N THR A 183 14.29 5.13 -1.50
CA THR A 183 13.97 6.47 -2.02
C THR A 183 14.95 7.58 -1.59
N SER A 184 15.74 7.34 -0.55
CA SER A 184 16.68 8.34 0.00
C SER A 184 18.14 7.88 -0.08
N GLY A 185 18.47 6.76 -0.75
CA GLY A 185 19.84 6.22 -0.78
C GLY A 185 19.92 4.72 -1.08
N ALA A 186 20.86 4.02 -0.44
CA ALA A 186 20.95 2.55 -0.55
C ALA A 186 19.74 1.89 0.14
N SER A 187 19.23 0.80 -0.43
CA SER A 187 18.14 0.03 0.19
C SER A 187 18.59 -0.56 1.53
N ALA A 188 17.87 -0.21 2.59
CA ALA A 188 17.97 -0.85 3.90
C ALA A 188 17.26 -2.21 3.93
N MET A 189 17.76 -3.13 4.77
CA MET A 189 17.20 -4.44 5.05
C MET A 189 16.68 -4.45 6.49
N LEU A 190 15.38 -4.65 6.68
CA LEU A 190 14.72 -4.58 7.99
C LEU A 190 14.18 -5.94 8.38
N LEU A 191 14.11 -6.24 9.68
CA LEU A 191 13.51 -7.48 10.14
C LEU A 191 11.98 -7.37 10.07
N SER A 192 11.29 -8.46 9.72
CA SER A 192 9.84 -8.56 9.81
C SER A 192 9.48 -9.74 10.70
N THR A 193 8.56 -9.52 11.64
CA THR A 193 8.19 -10.49 12.67
C THR A 193 6.73 -10.87 12.58
N LYS A 194 6.34 -11.95 13.27
CA LYS A 194 4.94 -12.35 13.37
C LYS A 194 4.06 -11.26 13.98
N ASP A 195 4.60 -10.52 14.95
CA ASP A 195 3.92 -9.41 15.58
C ASP A 195 3.64 -8.29 14.57
N THR A 196 4.61 -7.91 13.73
CA THR A 196 4.38 -6.88 12.69
C THR A 196 3.25 -7.26 11.73
N ASN A 197 3.21 -8.50 11.26
CA ASN A 197 2.12 -8.97 10.37
C ASN A 197 0.77 -8.99 11.10
N THR A 198 0.75 -9.41 12.36
CA THR A 198 -0.46 -9.49 13.17
C THR A 198 -1.02 -8.10 13.48
N GLU A 199 -0.14 -7.14 13.83
CA GLU A 199 -0.49 -5.75 14.08
C GLU A 199 -1.02 -5.08 12.80
N PHE A 200 -0.35 -5.27 11.66
CA PHE A 200 -0.82 -4.75 10.37
C PHE A 200 -2.22 -5.26 10.03
N PHE A 201 -2.50 -6.55 10.27
CA PHE A 201 -3.83 -7.11 10.02
C PHE A 201 -4.89 -6.55 10.96
N LEU A 202 -4.67 -6.67 12.27
CA LEU A 202 -5.69 -6.39 13.27
C LEU A 202 -5.93 -4.89 13.44
N GLN A 203 -4.86 -4.09 13.46
CA GLN A 203 -4.96 -2.65 13.66
C GLN A 203 -5.13 -1.88 12.35
N GLY A 204 -4.62 -2.44 11.24
CA GLY A 204 -4.76 -1.84 9.91
C GLY A 204 -5.98 -2.37 9.19
N VAL A 205 -5.81 -3.53 8.56
CA VAL A 205 -6.77 -4.13 7.64
C VAL A 205 -8.17 -4.28 8.24
N ALA A 206 -8.30 -4.86 9.43
CA ALA A 206 -9.62 -5.07 10.03
C ALA A 206 -10.33 -3.75 10.34
N VAL A 207 -9.60 -2.76 10.86
CA VAL A 207 -10.12 -1.42 11.19
C VAL A 207 -10.57 -0.68 9.93
N CYS A 208 -9.72 -0.59 8.91
CA CYS A 208 -10.07 0.13 7.69
C CYS A 208 -11.17 -0.57 6.88
N LEU A 209 -11.37 -1.88 7.04
CA LEU A 209 -12.48 -2.58 6.40
C LEU A 209 -13.82 -2.13 6.98
N ASP A 210 -13.87 -1.94 8.30
CA ASP A 210 -15.04 -1.39 8.98
C ASP A 210 -15.28 0.06 8.56
N ALA A 211 -14.25 0.91 8.53
CA ALA A 211 -14.34 2.29 8.05
C ALA A 211 -14.85 2.36 6.60
N MET A 212 -14.27 1.56 5.71
CA MET A 212 -14.65 1.47 4.31
C MET A 212 -16.10 1.06 4.13
N ARG A 213 -16.58 0.02 4.82
CA ARG A 213 -17.96 -0.48 4.66
C ARG A 213 -19.02 0.47 5.20
N ARG A 214 -18.68 1.30 6.19
CA ARG A 214 -19.60 2.33 6.70
C ARG A 214 -19.85 3.43 5.66
N VAL A 215 -18.79 3.85 4.95
CA VAL A 215 -18.87 4.94 3.96
C VAL A 215 -19.28 4.42 2.58
N PHE A 216 -18.78 3.26 2.18
CA PHE A 216 -19.08 2.62 0.89
C PHE A 216 -19.87 1.33 1.12
N PRO A 217 -21.19 1.38 1.39
CA PRO A 217 -21.99 0.19 1.68
C PRO A 217 -22.04 -0.80 0.51
N ALA A 218 -21.88 -0.31 -0.73
CA ALA A 218 -21.76 -1.15 -1.93
C ALA A 218 -20.55 -2.10 -1.89
N SER A 219 -19.54 -1.82 -1.06
CA SER A 219 -18.38 -2.69 -0.85
C SER A 219 -18.70 -3.92 0.02
N ASP A 220 -19.85 -3.95 0.71
CA ASP A 220 -20.37 -5.16 1.39
C ASP A 220 -21.08 -6.08 0.38
N SER A 221 -20.33 -6.55 -0.62
CA SER A 221 -20.81 -7.40 -1.71
C SER A 221 -20.09 -8.75 -1.75
N LEU A 222 -20.59 -9.65 -2.61
CA LEU A 222 -19.97 -10.93 -2.97
C LEU A 222 -19.32 -10.85 -4.37
N GLN A 223 -19.00 -9.64 -4.83
CA GLN A 223 -18.25 -9.40 -6.04
C GLN A 223 -16.79 -9.81 -5.87
N ARG A 224 -16.07 -9.93 -6.98
CA ARG A 224 -14.63 -10.13 -6.98
C ARG A 224 -13.89 -8.79 -7.04
N THR A 225 -12.68 -8.81 -6.49
CA THR A 225 -11.72 -7.71 -6.56
C THR A 225 -10.70 -8.02 -7.65
N THR A 226 -10.41 -7.07 -8.53
CA THR A 226 -9.24 -7.17 -9.39
C THR A 226 -8.04 -6.61 -8.65
N LYS A 227 -7.23 -7.50 -8.09
CA LYS A 227 -5.99 -7.12 -7.42
C LYS A 227 -4.81 -7.18 -8.40
N LEU A 228 -4.23 -6.02 -8.70
CA LEU A 228 -3.03 -5.90 -9.52
C LEU A 228 -1.81 -6.13 -8.63
N PHE A 229 -1.20 -7.32 -8.74
CA PHE A 229 -0.12 -7.76 -7.87
C PHE A 229 0.87 -8.67 -8.60
N TYR A 230 2.16 -8.35 -8.49
CA TYR A 230 3.23 -9.10 -9.14
C TYR A 230 3.95 -9.98 -8.13
N SER A 231 4.12 -11.28 -8.40
CA SER A 231 4.85 -12.13 -7.46
C SER A 231 6.32 -11.71 -7.38
N PRO A 232 6.81 -11.31 -6.19
CA PRO A 232 8.19 -10.86 -6.07
C PRO A 232 9.15 -12.04 -6.08
N THR A 233 10.36 -11.82 -6.58
CA THR A 233 11.46 -12.77 -6.43
C THR A 233 12.07 -12.65 -5.05
N PHE A 234 12.11 -13.75 -4.31
CA PHE A 234 12.78 -13.81 -3.00
C PHE A 234 14.19 -14.38 -3.16
N ARG A 235 15.13 -13.79 -2.42
CA ARG A 235 16.46 -14.37 -2.19
C ARG A 235 16.47 -15.03 -0.81
N GLN A 236 17.54 -15.74 -0.49
CA GLN A 236 17.77 -16.27 0.84
C GLN A 236 19.05 -15.67 1.42
N SER A 237 19.05 -15.42 2.73
CA SER A 237 20.25 -15.13 3.49
C SER A 237 21.08 -16.40 3.68
N GLU A 238 22.29 -16.28 4.22
CA GLU A 238 23.16 -17.43 4.57
C GLU A 238 22.45 -18.41 5.53
N ALA A 239 21.62 -17.88 6.43
CA ALA A 239 20.79 -18.66 7.35
C ALA A 239 19.47 -19.18 6.76
N GLY A 240 19.25 -19.02 5.45
CA GLY A 240 18.01 -19.44 4.78
C GLY A 240 16.80 -18.53 5.02
N ILE A 241 16.99 -17.34 5.60
CA ILE A 241 15.90 -16.39 5.85
C ILE A 241 15.52 -15.74 4.51
N PRO A 242 14.23 -15.69 4.13
CA PRO A 242 13.82 -15.00 2.91
C PRO A 242 14.23 -13.51 2.93
N ILE A 243 14.70 -12.99 1.80
CA ILE A 243 15.02 -11.58 1.57
C ILE A 243 14.14 -11.09 0.42
N GLY A 244 13.33 -10.06 0.65
CA GLY A 244 12.40 -9.55 -0.35
C GLY A 244 11.51 -8.41 0.17
N PRO A 245 10.46 -8.00 -0.56
CA PRO A 245 9.53 -6.98 -0.06
C PRO A 245 8.70 -7.51 1.13
N ASN A 246 8.34 -6.64 2.08
CA ASN A 246 7.48 -6.98 3.22
C ASN A 246 5.99 -7.11 2.86
N SER A 247 5.66 -7.42 1.61
CA SER A 247 4.28 -7.49 1.11
C SER A 247 3.82 -8.95 1.04
N SER A 248 2.67 -9.25 1.65
CA SER A 248 2.03 -10.57 1.52
C SER A 248 1.56 -10.83 0.09
N THR A 249 1.76 -12.05 -0.41
CA THR A 249 1.27 -12.48 -1.73
C THR A 249 -0.14 -13.08 -1.63
N PRO A 250 -1.04 -12.88 -2.61
CA PRO A 250 -2.34 -13.58 -2.65
C PRO A 250 -2.19 -15.10 -2.65
N ALA A 251 -1.13 -15.61 -3.30
CA ALA A 251 -0.83 -17.03 -3.44
C ALA A 251 -0.53 -17.74 -2.11
N SER A 252 -0.10 -17.02 -1.07
CA SER A 252 0.09 -17.56 0.27
C SER A 252 -1.20 -18.11 0.91
N SER A 253 -2.36 -17.80 0.32
CA SER A 253 -3.68 -18.04 0.91
C SER A 253 -4.66 -18.62 -0.12
N ARG A 254 -4.55 -19.94 -0.39
CA ARG A 254 -5.37 -20.65 -1.40
C ARG A 254 -6.88 -20.38 -1.28
N HIS A 255 -7.40 -20.19 -0.08
CA HIS A 255 -8.82 -19.96 0.18
C HIS A 255 -9.31 -18.56 -0.23
N MET A 256 -8.40 -17.58 -0.36
CA MET A 256 -8.72 -16.18 -0.68
C MET A 256 -8.62 -15.88 -2.18
N LEU A 257 -8.06 -16.80 -2.97
CA LEU A 257 -7.99 -16.65 -4.43
C LEU A 257 -9.37 -16.56 -5.07
N ASN A 258 -10.40 -17.14 -4.44
CA ASN A 258 -11.79 -17.04 -4.89
C ASN A 258 -12.38 -15.62 -4.81
N LEU A 259 -11.73 -14.71 -4.07
CA LEU A 259 -12.13 -13.31 -3.96
C LEU A 259 -11.60 -12.46 -5.11
N TYR A 260 -10.57 -12.95 -5.82
CA TYR A 260 -9.93 -12.21 -6.90
C TYR A 260 -10.42 -12.69 -8.26
N THR A 261 -10.47 -11.78 -9.23
CA THR A 261 -10.74 -12.17 -10.63
C THR A 261 -9.62 -13.04 -11.20
N THR A 262 -8.39 -12.76 -10.80
CA THR A 262 -7.20 -13.48 -11.28
C THR A 262 -7.10 -14.88 -10.67
N PRO A 263 -6.94 -15.92 -11.50
CA PRO A 263 -6.86 -17.30 -11.03
C PRO A 263 -5.52 -17.63 -10.36
N ALA A 264 -5.52 -18.67 -9.54
CA ALA A 264 -4.35 -19.12 -8.78
C ALA A 264 -3.05 -19.29 -9.59
N PRO A 265 -3.05 -19.92 -10.79
CA PRO A 265 -1.83 -20.15 -11.55
C PRO A 265 -1.20 -18.87 -12.08
N ALA A 266 -1.98 -17.80 -12.29
CA ALA A 266 -1.45 -16.52 -12.79
C ALA A 266 -0.51 -15.85 -11.77
N PHE A 267 -0.68 -16.12 -10.47
CA PHE A 267 0.24 -15.63 -9.44
C PHE A 267 1.57 -16.39 -9.40
N GLN A 268 1.74 -17.46 -10.17
CA GLN A 268 3.02 -18.18 -10.30
C GLN A 268 3.87 -17.63 -11.44
N VAL A 269 3.31 -16.74 -12.28
CA VAL A 269 3.99 -16.17 -13.43
C VAL A 269 4.97 -15.08 -12.97
N PRO A 270 6.28 -15.23 -13.25
CA PRO A 270 7.30 -14.29 -12.75
C PRO A 270 7.32 -12.97 -13.53
N SER A 271 6.93 -12.98 -14.81
CA SER A 271 6.97 -11.82 -15.69
C SER A 271 5.86 -10.83 -15.34
N GLU A 272 6.22 -9.61 -14.92
CA GLU A 272 5.26 -8.55 -14.60
C GLU A 272 4.35 -8.22 -15.78
N ARG A 273 4.92 -8.18 -16.99
CA ARG A 273 4.18 -7.90 -18.23
C ARG A 273 3.11 -8.96 -18.49
N ASP A 274 3.45 -10.22 -18.31
CA ASP A 274 2.58 -11.34 -18.63
C ASP A 274 1.53 -11.52 -17.53
N THR A 275 1.91 -11.33 -16.27
CA THR A 275 0.99 -11.29 -15.12
C THR A 275 -0.01 -10.13 -15.24
N LEU A 276 0.42 -8.94 -15.69
CA LEU A 276 -0.49 -7.83 -15.94
C LEU A 276 -1.52 -8.16 -17.03
N TYR A 277 -1.08 -8.77 -18.13
CA TYR A 277 -2.00 -9.25 -19.17
C TYR A 277 -3.03 -10.21 -18.57
N LEU A 278 -2.61 -11.19 -17.76
CA LEU A 278 -3.52 -12.14 -17.13
C LEU A 278 -4.50 -11.45 -16.16
N HIS A 279 -4.04 -10.49 -15.36
CA HIS A 279 -4.93 -9.70 -14.51
C HIS A 279 -6.02 -8.99 -15.32
N LEU A 280 -5.63 -8.32 -16.42
CA LEU A 280 -6.56 -7.61 -17.29
C LEU A 280 -7.52 -8.56 -18.00
N LEU A 281 -7.03 -9.66 -18.56
CA LEU A 281 -7.84 -10.67 -19.27
C LEU A 281 -8.97 -11.20 -18.37
N PHE A 282 -8.62 -11.66 -17.17
CA PHE A 282 -9.61 -12.21 -16.24
C PHE A 282 -10.49 -11.14 -15.58
N ALA A 283 -10.00 -9.91 -15.44
CA ALA A 283 -10.84 -8.79 -15.01
C ALA A 283 -11.88 -8.41 -16.06
N LEU A 284 -11.51 -8.28 -17.33
CA LEU A 284 -12.42 -7.93 -18.42
C LEU A 284 -13.51 -8.98 -18.64
N LYS A 285 -13.17 -10.26 -18.43
CA LYS A 285 -14.11 -11.37 -18.51
C LYS A 285 -15.17 -11.35 -17.40
N ASP A 286 -14.89 -10.72 -16.26
CA ASP A 286 -15.83 -10.62 -15.15
C ASP A 286 -16.51 -9.24 -15.17
N PRO A 287 -17.76 -9.09 -15.64
CA PRO A 287 -18.44 -7.79 -15.68
C PRO A 287 -18.80 -7.27 -14.28
N SER A 288 -18.74 -8.12 -13.26
CA SER A 288 -19.20 -7.85 -11.90
C SER A 288 -18.12 -7.33 -10.96
N VAL A 289 -16.93 -6.97 -11.46
CA VAL A 289 -15.83 -6.45 -10.63
C VAL A 289 -16.33 -5.29 -9.76
N GLY A 290 -16.19 -5.45 -8.45
CA GLY A 290 -16.64 -4.45 -7.47
C GLY A 290 -15.53 -3.49 -7.06
N THR A 291 -14.27 -3.93 -7.13
CA THR A 291 -13.13 -3.16 -6.62
C THR A 291 -11.89 -3.40 -7.45
N LEU A 292 -11.16 -2.32 -7.76
CA LEU A 292 -9.79 -2.38 -8.26
C LEU A 292 -8.85 -2.16 -7.07
N GLU A 293 -7.89 -3.07 -6.86
CA GLU A 293 -6.98 -3.00 -5.71
C GLU A 293 -5.52 -3.07 -6.16
N SER A 294 -4.68 -2.15 -5.65
CA SER A 294 -3.23 -2.25 -5.70
C SER A 294 -2.60 -1.52 -4.51
N ASN A 295 -1.30 -1.68 -4.30
CA ASN A 295 -0.60 -0.92 -3.26
C ASN A 295 -0.55 0.58 -3.61
N PHE A 296 -0.36 0.91 -4.88
CA PHE A 296 -0.12 2.27 -5.36
C PHE A 296 -0.96 2.59 -6.59
N ALA A 297 -1.43 3.84 -6.70
CA ALA A 297 -2.22 4.32 -7.83
C ALA A 297 -1.46 4.20 -9.16
N SER A 298 -0.13 4.35 -9.15
CA SER A 298 0.72 4.10 -10.31
C SER A 298 0.49 2.74 -10.96
N THR A 299 0.39 1.66 -10.18
CA THR A 299 0.15 0.31 -10.73
C THR A 299 -1.20 0.22 -11.43
N VAL A 300 -2.24 0.83 -10.86
CA VAL A 300 -3.56 0.90 -11.49
C VAL A 300 -3.49 1.72 -12.78
N PHE A 301 -2.79 2.86 -12.76
CA PHE A 301 -2.58 3.69 -13.93
C PHE A 301 -1.87 2.94 -15.06
N TYR A 302 -0.76 2.26 -14.76
CA TYR A 302 -0.03 1.49 -15.76
C TYR A 302 -0.84 0.30 -16.28
N ALA A 303 -1.74 -0.28 -15.48
CA ALA A 303 -2.66 -1.30 -15.96
C ALA A 303 -3.64 -0.75 -16.99
N PHE A 304 -4.20 0.45 -16.79
CA PHE A 304 -5.04 1.11 -17.79
C PHE A 304 -4.26 1.55 -19.03
N SER A 305 -3.02 2.02 -18.87
CA SER A 305 -2.15 2.34 -20.01
C SER A 305 -1.84 1.10 -20.84
N ALA A 306 -1.51 -0.04 -20.20
CA ALA A 306 -1.32 -1.31 -20.90
C ALA A 306 -2.61 -1.83 -21.55
N LEU A 307 -3.76 -1.62 -20.89
CA LEU A 307 -5.06 -1.92 -21.47
C LEU A 307 -5.31 -1.09 -22.73
N GLN A 308 -4.98 0.20 -22.71
CA GLN A 308 -5.11 1.08 -23.88
C GLN A 308 -4.22 0.64 -25.05
N GLU A 309 -3.03 0.13 -24.77
CA GLU A 309 -2.09 -0.39 -25.77
C GLU A 309 -2.52 -1.76 -26.36
N ARG A 310 -3.23 -2.60 -25.60
CA ARG A 310 -3.43 -4.04 -25.92
C ARG A 310 -4.87 -4.53 -25.91
N TRP A 311 -5.86 -3.64 -25.88
CA TRP A 311 -7.26 -4.05 -25.75
C TRP A 311 -7.74 -4.95 -26.89
N GLN A 312 -7.23 -4.78 -28.13
CA GLN A 312 -7.64 -5.62 -29.27
C GLN A 312 -7.24 -7.08 -29.06
N GLU A 313 -6.01 -7.33 -28.58
CA GLU A 313 -5.52 -8.66 -28.24
C GLU A 313 -6.39 -9.28 -27.15
N LEU A 314 -6.65 -8.53 -26.07
CA LEU A 314 -7.46 -8.99 -24.94
C LEU A 314 -8.91 -9.35 -25.35
N VAL A 315 -9.53 -8.53 -26.20
CA VAL A 315 -10.90 -8.79 -26.70
C VAL A 315 -10.94 -10.04 -27.56
N GLU A 316 -9.98 -10.23 -28.47
CA GLU A 316 -9.92 -11.41 -29.33
C GLU A 316 -9.68 -12.69 -28.51
N ASP A 317 -8.82 -12.63 -27.50
CA ASP A 317 -8.55 -13.78 -26.64
C ASP A 317 -9.75 -14.15 -25.73
N ILE A 318 -10.55 -13.16 -25.31
CA ILE A 318 -11.84 -13.42 -24.64
C ILE A 318 -12.83 -14.08 -25.61
N LYS A 319 -12.95 -13.56 -26.83
CA LYS A 319 -13.83 -14.10 -27.87
C LYS A 319 -13.51 -15.56 -28.17
N LEU A 320 -12.23 -15.89 -28.33
CA LEU A 320 -11.75 -17.24 -28.64
C LEU A 320 -11.59 -18.13 -27.41
N GLY A 321 -11.63 -17.57 -26.20
CA GLY A 321 -11.49 -18.32 -24.96
C GLY A 321 -10.09 -18.88 -24.75
N ARG A 322 -9.04 -18.12 -25.05
CA ARG A 322 -7.64 -18.56 -24.93
C ARG A 322 -6.78 -17.59 -24.14
N VAL A 323 -5.57 -18.00 -23.80
CA VAL A 323 -4.51 -17.12 -23.29
C VAL A 323 -3.53 -16.85 -24.43
N SER A 324 -3.13 -15.60 -24.64
CA SER A 324 -2.25 -15.21 -25.74
C SER A 324 -1.03 -16.14 -25.88
N PRO A 325 -0.74 -16.63 -27.10
CA PRO A 325 0.40 -17.52 -27.34
C PRO A 325 1.75 -16.80 -27.18
N ALA A 326 1.76 -15.46 -27.15
CA ALA A 326 2.96 -14.67 -26.94
C ALA A 326 3.48 -14.72 -25.49
N LEU A 327 2.68 -15.20 -24.53
CA LEU A 327 3.13 -15.38 -23.16
C LEU A 327 4.00 -16.63 -23.03
N ALA A 328 5.24 -16.45 -22.56
CA ALA A 328 6.12 -17.55 -22.18
C ALA A 328 5.68 -18.09 -20.81
N LEU A 329 4.87 -19.15 -20.83
CA LEU A 329 4.31 -19.79 -19.64
C LEU A 329 4.76 -21.24 -19.54
N GLU A 330 5.03 -21.69 -18.32
CA GLU A 330 5.21 -23.12 -18.03
C GLU A 330 4.00 -23.93 -18.53
N PRO A 331 4.19 -25.09 -19.18
CA PRO A 331 3.11 -25.84 -19.81
C PRO A 331 1.94 -26.17 -18.86
N GLY A 332 2.25 -26.55 -17.62
CA GLY A 332 1.22 -26.83 -16.60
C GLY A 332 0.43 -25.60 -16.16
N VAL A 333 1.10 -24.44 -16.06
CA VAL A 333 0.44 -23.16 -15.74
C VAL A 333 -0.47 -22.75 -16.90
N ARG A 334 0.00 -22.85 -18.14
CA ARG A 334 -0.79 -22.56 -19.34
C ARG A 334 -2.04 -23.43 -19.42
N ALA A 335 -1.88 -24.75 -19.31
CA ALA A 335 -3.01 -25.68 -19.36
C ALA A 335 -4.06 -25.38 -18.27
N SER A 336 -3.62 -25.01 -17.05
CA SER A 336 -4.53 -24.64 -15.96
C SER A 336 -5.26 -23.32 -16.19
N LEU A 337 -4.62 -22.34 -16.84
CA LEU A 337 -5.24 -21.06 -17.19
C LEU A 337 -6.22 -21.23 -18.36
N GLU A 338 -5.83 -21.94 -19.41
CA GLU A 338 -6.66 -22.20 -20.59
C GLU A 338 -7.87 -23.07 -20.23
N GLY A 339 -7.72 -24.04 -19.30
CA GLY A 339 -8.86 -24.81 -18.78
C GLY A 339 -9.90 -23.98 -18.01
N GLN A 340 -9.56 -22.75 -17.59
CA GLN A 340 -10.49 -21.78 -16.99
C GLN A 340 -11.04 -20.79 -18.02
N MET A 341 -10.51 -20.79 -19.24
CA MET A 341 -10.99 -19.97 -20.33
C MET A 341 -12.08 -20.71 -21.12
N LYS A 342 -13.09 -19.96 -21.54
CA LYS A 342 -14.22 -20.40 -22.36
C LYS A 342 -14.48 -19.29 -23.37
N PRO A 343 -14.76 -19.59 -24.64
CA PRO A 343 -15.13 -18.59 -25.64
C PRO A 343 -16.30 -17.75 -25.16
N ASP A 344 -16.18 -16.43 -25.25
CA ASP A 344 -17.22 -15.48 -24.84
C ASP A 344 -17.36 -14.35 -25.88
N PRO A 345 -17.97 -14.65 -27.04
CA PRO A 345 -18.10 -13.67 -28.11
C PRO A 345 -19.01 -12.50 -27.74
N GLU A 346 -20.03 -12.73 -26.91
CA GLU A 346 -20.95 -11.68 -26.47
C GLU A 346 -20.20 -10.64 -25.61
N ARG A 347 -19.44 -11.09 -24.62
CA ARG A 347 -18.62 -10.19 -23.81
C ARG A 347 -17.59 -9.46 -24.66
N ALA A 348 -16.94 -10.15 -25.60
CA ALA A 348 -15.98 -9.53 -26.51
C ALA A 348 -16.61 -8.41 -27.35
N THR A 349 -17.82 -8.60 -27.88
CA THR A 349 -18.55 -7.56 -28.61
C THR A 349 -18.89 -6.35 -27.73
N GLN A 350 -19.36 -6.57 -26.50
CA GLN A 350 -19.61 -5.49 -25.54
C GLN A 350 -18.33 -4.68 -25.26
N LEU A 351 -17.22 -5.37 -24.99
CA LEU A 351 -15.92 -4.75 -24.72
C LEU A 351 -15.43 -3.93 -25.91
N LEU A 352 -15.52 -4.47 -27.12
CA LEU A 352 -15.17 -3.78 -28.37
C LEU A 352 -15.92 -2.45 -28.49
N THR A 353 -17.23 -2.44 -28.25
CA THR A 353 -18.05 -1.22 -28.27
C THR A 353 -17.55 -0.20 -27.25
N HIS A 354 -17.23 -0.62 -26.02
CA HIS A 354 -16.73 0.29 -24.99
C HIS A 354 -15.35 0.88 -25.33
N PHE A 355 -14.43 0.09 -25.89
CA PHE A 355 -13.10 0.57 -26.29
C PHE A 355 -13.16 1.54 -27.47
N GLN A 356 -14.05 1.31 -28.44
CA GLN A 356 -14.25 2.21 -29.58
C GLN A 356 -14.77 3.59 -29.17
N GLN A 357 -15.49 3.68 -28.05
CA GLN A 357 -15.95 4.96 -27.47
C GLN A 357 -14.84 5.69 -26.68
N GLY A 358 -13.59 5.22 -26.72
CA GLY A 358 -12.44 5.85 -26.05
C GLY A 358 -12.23 5.43 -24.59
N PHE A 359 -11.31 6.09 -23.91
CA PHE A 359 -10.83 5.67 -22.58
C PHE A 359 -11.28 6.57 -21.42
N VAL A 360 -11.98 7.67 -21.73
CA VAL A 360 -12.56 8.56 -20.71
C VAL A 360 -13.73 7.84 -20.02
N GLY A 361 -13.69 7.75 -18.68
CA GLY A 361 -14.68 7.05 -17.86
C GLY A 361 -14.76 5.54 -18.11
N ILE A 362 -13.77 4.94 -18.77
CA ILE A 362 -13.88 3.58 -19.29
C ILE A 362 -14.08 2.52 -18.21
N ALA A 363 -13.52 2.71 -17.00
CA ALA A 363 -13.59 1.72 -15.93
C ALA A 363 -15.04 1.36 -15.56
N ARG A 364 -15.94 2.35 -15.48
CA ARG A 364 -17.38 2.10 -15.22
C ARG A 364 -18.10 1.44 -16.39
N ARG A 365 -17.67 1.70 -17.63
CA ARG A 365 -18.24 1.04 -18.82
C ARG A 365 -17.85 -0.43 -18.87
N LEU A 366 -16.59 -0.74 -18.56
CA LEU A 366 -16.10 -2.12 -18.49
C LEU A 366 -16.72 -2.89 -17.33
N TRP A 367 -16.86 -2.23 -16.17
CA TRP A 367 -17.38 -2.80 -14.93
C TRP A 367 -18.45 -1.89 -14.32
N PRO A 368 -19.74 -2.06 -14.70
CA PRO A 368 -20.84 -1.19 -14.25
C PRO A 368 -21.05 -1.19 -12.74
N GLN A 369 -20.64 -2.26 -12.04
CA GLN A 369 -20.78 -2.41 -10.60
C GLN A 369 -19.49 -2.04 -9.82
N LEU A 370 -18.49 -1.48 -10.51
CA LEU A 370 -17.24 -1.04 -9.89
C LEU A 370 -17.51 0.17 -9.00
N ASN A 371 -17.31 -0.01 -7.70
CA ASN A 371 -17.67 0.98 -6.70
C ASN A 371 -16.47 1.60 -5.97
N LEU A 372 -15.26 1.04 -6.12
CA LEU A 372 -14.10 1.53 -5.38
C LEU A 372 -12.77 1.24 -6.08
N VAL A 373 -11.85 2.20 -6.01
CA VAL A 373 -10.41 1.98 -6.23
C VAL A 373 -9.68 2.05 -4.90
N LEU A 374 -9.00 0.96 -4.54
CA LEU A 374 -8.18 0.84 -3.35
C LEU A 374 -6.70 0.94 -3.72
N ALA A 375 -6.10 2.09 -3.44
CA ALA A 375 -4.68 2.32 -3.69
C ALA A 375 -4.19 3.54 -2.91
N VAL A 376 -2.88 3.57 -2.58
CA VAL A 376 -2.24 4.81 -2.11
C VAL A 376 -2.12 5.77 -3.28
N ASP A 377 -2.76 6.92 -3.16
CA ASP A 377 -2.86 7.99 -4.17
C ASP A 377 -2.33 9.34 -3.64
N SER A 378 -1.47 9.32 -2.62
CA SER A 378 -0.81 10.49 -2.04
C SER A 378 0.71 10.46 -2.24
N GLY A 379 1.39 11.57 -1.90
CA GLY A 379 2.84 11.74 -2.13
C GLY A 379 3.19 11.52 -3.60
N SER A 380 4.21 10.71 -3.89
CA SER A 380 4.62 10.41 -5.26
C SER A 380 3.62 9.66 -6.13
N ASN A 381 2.52 9.18 -5.55
CA ASN A 381 1.41 8.60 -6.30
C ASN A 381 0.25 9.55 -6.57
N GLN A 382 0.32 10.81 -6.10
CA GLN A 382 -0.72 11.80 -6.32
C GLN A 382 -1.02 12.04 -7.80
N ILE A 383 0.03 12.20 -8.62
CA ILE A 383 -0.12 12.44 -10.06
C ILE A 383 -0.90 11.31 -10.76
N TYR A 384 -0.59 10.05 -10.45
CA TYR A 384 -1.28 8.90 -11.05
C TYR A 384 -2.71 8.77 -10.54
N GLY A 385 -2.96 9.09 -9.27
CA GLY A 385 -4.31 9.10 -8.70
C GLY A 385 -5.22 10.13 -9.36
N GLU A 386 -4.71 11.33 -9.63
CA GLU A 386 -5.44 12.38 -10.36
C GLU A 386 -5.67 11.98 -11.82
N MET A 387 -4.64 11.52 -12.53
CA MET A 387 -4.77 11.05 -13.91
C MET A 387 -5.78 9.91 -14.05
N LEU A 388 -5.85 9.00 -13.07
CA LEU A 388 -6.89 7.97 -13.02
C LEU A 388 -8.29 8.58 -12.85
N ARG A 389 -8.48 9.48 -11.87
CA ARG A 389 -9.78 10.12 -11.60
C ARG A 389 -10.29 10.93 -12.78
N GLU A 390 -9.40 11.66 -13.46
CA GLU A 390 -9.73 12.53 -14.58
C GLU A 390 -9.99 11.75 -15.87
N ARG A 391 -9.30 10.64 -16.09
CA ARG A 391 -9.36 9.88 -17.35
C ARG A 391 -10.13 8.58 -17.21
N TYR A 392 -9.56 7.55 -16.59
CA TYR A 392 -10.08 6.18 -16.68
C TYR A 392 -11.22 5.88 -15.68
N CYS A 393 -11.16 6.48 -14.49
CA CYS A 393 -11.97 6.14 -13.32
C CYS A 393 -12.94 7.26 -12.93
N GLN A 394 -13.43 8.06 -13.89
CA GLN A 394 -14.33 9.17 -13.62
C GLN A 394 -15.54 8.77 -12.77
N GLY A 395 -15.74 9.52 -11.68
CA GLY A 395 -16.82 9.31 -10.72
C GLY A 395 -16.62 8.13 -9.76
N ILE A 396 -15.58 7.31 -9.90
CA ILE A 396 -15.32 6.19 -8.99
C ILE A 396 -14.58 6.71 -7.74
N PRO A 397 -15.06 6.40 -6.53
CA PRO A 397 -14.35 6.75 -5.29
C PRO A 397 -12.97 6.10 -5.19
N PHE A 398 -12.03 6.81 -4.58
CA PHE A 398 -10.68 6.34 -4.26
C PHE A 398 -10.50 6.33 -2.76
N TYR A 399 -9.97 5.24 -2.21
CA TYR A 399 -9.66 5.12 -0.80
C TYR A 399 -8.22 4.62 -0.59
N SER A 400 -7.44 5.44 0.12
CA SER A 400 -6.11 5.09 0.62
C SER A 400 -6.21 4.67 2.08
N PRO A 401 -6.18 3.36 2.39
CA PRO A 401 -6.55 2.87 3.72
C PRO A 401 -5.44 2.99 4.76
N PHE A 402 -4.17 2.93 4.37
CA PHE A 402 -3.05 2.81 5.32
C PHE A 402 -1.97 3.82 5.04
N TYR A 403 -1.43 4.38 6.12
CA TYR A 403 -0.10 4.94 6.13
C TYR A 403 0.85 3.87 6.68
N ALA A 404 1.66 3.30 5.78
CA ALA A 404 2.55 2.19 6.10
C ALA A 404 3.86 2.27 5.32
N ALA A 405 4.89 1.64 5.88
CA ALA A 405 6.21 1.52 5.28
C ALA A 405 6.77 0.11 5.54
N THR A 406 8.02 -0.14 5.12
CA THR A 406 8.67 -1.45 5.35
C THR A 406 8.79 -1.75 6.84
N GLU A 407 8.94 -0.70 7.65
CA GLU A 407 8.98 -0.67 9.10
C GLU A 407 7.67 -1.14 9.75
N GLY A 408 6.53 -1.11 9.04
CA GLY A 408 5.24 -1.61 9.52
C GLY A 408 4.08 -0.64 9.29
N LEU A 409 2.99 -0.84 10.03
CA LEU A 409 1.80 0.02 10.00
C LEU A 409 2.01 1.24 10.90
N ILE A 410 1.94 2.46 10.34
CA ILE A 410 2.05 3.72 11.10
C ILE A 410 0.66 4.24 11.46
N GLY A 411 -0.26 4.26 10.50
CA GLY A 411 -1.60 4.81 10.71
C GLY A 411 -2.67 4.28 9.76
N VAL A 412 -3.93 4.53 10.11
CA VAL A 412 -5.13 4.10 9.39
C VAL A 412 -5.99 5.29 8.99
N ASN A 413 -6.52 5.26 7.77
CA ASN A 413 -7.45 6.28 7.30
C ASN A 413 -8.89 5.92 7.71
N LEU A 414 -9.44 6.65 8.67
CA LEU A 414 -10.81 6.45 9.15
C LEU A 414 -11.86 7.29 8.39
N TRP A 415 -11.43 8.10 7.42
CA TRP A 415 -12.28 9.03 6.66
C TRP A 415 -12.16 8.75 5.16
N PRO A 416 -12.75 7.63 4.66
CA PRO A 416 -12.60 7.21 3.26
C PRO A 416 -13.10 8.21 2.21
N GLU A 417 -14.07 9.06 2.55
CA GLU A 417 -14.68 10.04 1.64
C GLU A 417 -13.91 11.36 1.51
N GLU A 418 -12.99 11.64 2.44
CA GLU A 418 -12.25 12.90 2.42
C GLU A 418 -11.20 12.93 1.31
N GLU A 419 -11.16 14.03 0.58
CA GLU A 419 -10.21 14.22 -0.52
C GLU A 419 -8.77 14.28 0.00
N ARG A 420 -8.53 15.00 1.11
CA ARG A 420 -7.24 15.03 1.77
C ARG A 420 -7.02 13.76 2.57
N ARG A 421 -5.89 13.09 2.32
CA ARG A 421 -5.56 11.83 2.97
C ARG A 421 -4.94 12.09 4.34
N ARG A 422 -5.74 11.86 5.38
CA ARG A 422 -5.30 11.91 6.79
C ARG A 422 -5.37 10.54 7.44
N TYR A 423 -4.51 10.30 8.42
CA TYR A 423 -4.34 9.00 9.05
C TYR A 423 -4.30 9.14 10.57
N LEU A 424 -5.11 8.34 11.26
CA LEU A 424 -4.99 8.17 12.71
C LEU A 424 -3.80 7.25 13.00
N LEU A 425 -2.87 7.69 13.84
CA LEU A 425 -1.74 6.85 14.23
C LEU A 425 -2.20 5.58 14.97
N CYS A 426 -1.46 4.49 14.82
CA CYS A 426 -1.78 3.21 15.45
C CYS A 426 -0.91 2.98 16.69
N PRO A 427 -1.37 3.37 17.91
CA PRO A 427 -0.52 3.42 19.09
C PRO A 427 -0.11 2.05 19.65
N ARG A 428 -0.74 0.97 19.19
CA ARG A 428 -0.29 -0.40 19.52
C ARG A 428 0.53 -1.04 18.40
N SER A 429 0.76 -0.35 17.29
CA SER A 429 1.60 -0.79 16.16
C SER A 429 2.96 -0.09 16.20
N MET A 430 3.00 1.17 16.62
CA MET A 430 4.24 1.94 16.75
C MET A 430 4.23 2.66 18.10
N PHE A 431 5.36 2.64 18.81
CA PHE A 431 5.64 3.69 19.79
C PHE A 431 6.25 4.86 19.01
N CYS A 432 5.57 5.99 18.98
CA CYS A 432 5.93 7.15 18.17
C CYS A 432 6.45 8.28 19.04
N GLU A 433 7.59 8.79 18.62
CA GLU A 433 8.23 10.00 19.07
C GLU A 433 8.29 10.98 17.88
N PHE A 434 8.38 12.28 18.16
CA PHE A 434 8.26 13.33 17.17
C PHE A 434 9.43 14.31 17.30
N LEU A 435 10.15 14.56 16.21
CA LEU A 435 11.15 15.63 16.15
C LEU A 435 10.54 16.83 15.44
N PRO A 436 10.42 18.01 16.08
CA PRO A 436 9.90 19.20 15.41
C PRO A 436 10.64 19.50 14.12
N GLU A 437 9.91 19.82 13.04
CA GLU A 437 10.53 20.12 11.74
C GLU A 437 11.58 21.25 11.85
N ALA A 438 11.31 22.24 12.70
CA ALA A 438 12.18 23.40 12.94
C ALA A 438 13.53 23.04 13.59
N SER A 439 13.64 21.89 14.26
CA SER A 439 14.88 21.46 14.93
C SER A 439 15.75 20.54 14.06
N LEU A 440 15.25 20.11 12.89
CA LEU A 440 15.91 19.11 12.04
C LEU A 440 17.22 19.57 11.40
N ASP A 441 17.42 20.88 11.23
CA ASP A 441 18.64 21.45 10.62
C ASP A 441 19.57 22.11 11.64
N GLN A 442 19.22 22.06 12.93
CA GLN A 442 20.07 22.60 13.98
C GLN A 442 21.31 21.71 14.13
N GLU A 443 22.49 22.32 14.32
CA GLU A 443 23.76 21.60 14.54
C GLU A 443 23.67 20.64 15.73
N THR A 444 22.86 21.01 16.73
CA THR A 444 22.37 20.14 17.78
C THR A 444 20.85 20.10 17.70
N PRO A 445 20.25 19.05 17.11
CA PRO A 445 18.81 18.85 17.18
C PRO A 445 18.35 18.88 18.64
N GLU A 446 17.07 19.20 18.89
CA GLU A 446 16.51 19.08 20.24
C GLU A 446 16.91 17.73 20.85
N LYS A 447 17.57 17.80 22.02
CA LYS A 447 18.06 16.59 22.72
C LYS A 447 16.92 15.62 23.07
N HIS A 448 15.68 16.10 23.05
CA HIS A 448 14.49 15.40 23.44
C HIS A 448 13.46 15.46 22.30
N THR A 449 13.05 14.28 21.83
CA THR A 449 11.85 14.08 21.01
C THR A 449 10.59 14.45 21.79
N LEU A 450 9.47 14.67 21.12
CA LEU A 450 8.16 14.80 21.78
C LEU A 450 7.41 13.46 21.76
N LEU A 451 6.58 13.21 22.77
CA LEU A 451 5.62 12.11 22.83
C LEU A 451 4.31 12.47 22.12
N MET A 452 3.42 11.48 21.91
CA MET A 452 2.15 11.67 21.20
C MET A 452 1.23 12.74 21.82
N GLU A 453 1.25 12.89 23.13
CA GLU A 453 0.44 13.88 23.85
C GLU A 453 1.05 15.30 23.87
N GLU A 454 2.31 15.43 23.45
CA GLU A 454 3.06 16.70 23.51
C GLU A 454 3.04 17.45 22.15
N VAL A 455 2.62 16.78 21.08
CA VAL A 455 2.54 17.41 19.75
C VAL A 455 1.39 18.40 19.66
N GLN A 456 1.51 19.36 18.74
CA GLN A 456 0.52 20.41 18.55
C GLN A 456 -0.08 20.35 17.15
N GLU A 457 -1.39 20.61 17.07
CA GLU A 457 -2.07 20.77 15.78
C GLU A 457 -1.43 21.90 14.96
N GLY A 458 -1.42 21.75 13.65
CA GLY A 458 -0.84 22.70 12.71
C GLY A 458 0.68 22.58 12.53
N HIS A 459 1.37 21.85 13.40
CA HIS A 459 2.82 21.70 13.37
C HIS A 459 3.26 20.41 12.66
N SER A 460 4.48 20.45 12.13
CA SER A 460 5.11 19.36 11.40
C SER A 460 6.24 18.73 12.19
N TYR A 461 6.38 17.41 12.07
CA TYR A 461 7.34 16.61 12.82
C TYR A 461 7.91 15.48 11.96
N GLU A 462 9.20 15.16 12.12
CA GLU A 462 9.76 13.89 11.66
C GLU A 462 9.39 12.77 12.64
N LEU A 463 8.90 11.65 12.12
CA LEU A 463 8.56 10.48 12.94
C LEU A 463 9.80 9.69 13.37
N VAL A 464 9.86 9.41 14.66
CA VAL A 464 10.81 8.50 15.29
C VAL A 464 10.03 7.33 15.88
N VAL A 465 10.39 6.09 15.56
CA VAL A 465 9.57 4.92 15.90
C VAL A 465 10.34 3.85 16.67
N THR A 466 9.64 3.20 17.59
CA THR A 466 10.06 1.92 18.19
C THR A 466 9.01 0.86 17.85
N ASN A 467 9.42 -0.26 17.24
CA ASN A 467 8.50 -1.23 16.63
C ASN A 467 8.79 -2.71 16.97
N ALA A 468 7.93 -3.61 16.49
CA ALA A 468 8.08 -5.05 16.69
C ALA A 468 9.15 -5.71 15.78
N SER A 469 9.78 -4.95 14.89
CA SER A 469 10.92 -5.37 14.05
C SER A 469 12.28 -5.16 14.70
N GLY A 470 12.32 -4.67 15.94
CA GLY A 470 13.57 -4.36 16.63
C GLY A 470 14.19 -3.02 16.22
N LEU A 471 13.40 -2.11 15.61
CA LEU A 471 13.79 -0.71 15.50
C LEU A 471 13.45 -0.01 16.81
N PHE A 472 14.41 0.72 17.38
CA PHE A 472 14.29 1.43 18.66
C PHE A 472 14.73 2.88 18.44
N ARG A 473 13.83 3.83 18.71
CA ARG A 473 14.00 5.28 18.43
C ARG A 473 14.55 5.55 17.02
N TYR A 474 14.04 4.81 16.03
CA TYR A 474 14.50 4.87 14.64
C TYR A 474 13.86 6.04 13.88
N ARG A 475 14.70 6.86 13.25
CA ARG A 475 14.26 7.95 12.36
C ARG A 475 13.76 7.42 11.03
N MET A 476 12.46 7.57 10.78
CA MET A 476 11.81 7.17 9.53
C MET A 476 12.23 8.04 8.34
N GLY A 477 12.55 9.32 8.63
CA GLY A 477 12.76 10.37 7.65
C GLY A 477 11.47 10.89 7.00
N ASP A 478 10.31 10.39 7.42
CA ASP A 478 8.99 10.90 7.01
C ASP A 478 8.60 12.08 7.91
N VAL A 479 8.21 13.19 7.29
CA VAL A 479 7.67 14.37 7.97
C VAL A 479 6.16 14.38 7.81
N VAL A 480 5.47 14.50 8.94
CA VAL A 480 4.01 14.51 9.03
C VAL A 480 3.54 15.77 9.73
N LYS A 481 2.40 16.30 9.29
CA LYS A 481 1.71 17.41 9.93
C LYS A 481 0.61 16.87 10.82
N VAL A 482 0.54 17.31 12.08
CA VAL A 482 -0.61 17.03 12.94
C VAL A 482 -1.74 17.96 12.52
N VAL A 483 -2.85 17.38 12.07
CA VAL A 483 -4.02 18.12 11.55
C VAL A 483 -5.24 18.05 12.46
N GLY A 484 -5.07 17.40 13.60
CA GLY A 484 -6.09 17.29 14.63
C GLY A 484 -5.84 16.08 15.51
N PHE A 485 -6.83 15.79 16.35
CA PHE A 485 -6.80 14.66 17.27
C PHE A 485 -8.10 13.89 17.20
N HIS A 486 -8.01 12.57 17.23
CA HIS A 486 -9.15 11.69 17.47
C HIS A 486 -9.06 11.24 18.93
N ASN A 487 -9.92 11.79 19.79
CA ASN A 487 -9.73 11.77 21.23
C ASN A 487 -8.36 12.37 21.60
N GLN A 488 -7.45 11.60 22.20
CA GLN A 488 -6.08 12.06 22.50
C GLN A 488 -5.05 11.66 21.43
N CYS A 489 -5.44 10.87 20.43
CA CYS A 489 -4.49 10.31 19.47
C CYS A 489 -4.31 11.24 18.26
N PRO A 490 -3.06 11.57 17.86
CA PRO A 490 -2.81 12.45 16.73
C PRO A 490 -3.35 11.91 15.39
N VAL A 491 -4.01 12.80 14.65
CA VAL A 491 -4.37 12.60 13.25
C VAL A 491 -3.35 13.35 12.39
N VAL A 492 -2.73 12.64 11.45
CA VAL A 492 -1.59 13.16 10.69
C VAL A 492 -1.83 13.14 9.19
N GLU A 493 -1.28 14.15 8.51
CA GLU A 493 -1.12 14.18 7.05
C GLU A 493 0.35 14.00 6.70
N PHE A 494 0.65 13.06 5.82
CA PHE A 494 2.00 12.89 5.27
C PHE A 494 2.36 14.12 4.42
N GLN A 495 3.48 14.77 4.71
CA GLN A 495 3.93 15.94 3.97
C GLN A 495 4.97 15.55 2.92
N TYR A 496 6.11 15.01 3.38
CA TYR A 496 7.20 14.62 2.51
C TYR A 496 8.16 13.67 3.23
N ARG A 497 9.05 13.04 2.45
CA ARG A 497 10.21 12.32 2.99
C ARG A 497 11.45 13.18 2.81
N ARG A 498 12.27 13.33 3.85
CA ARG A 498 13.42 14.27 3.84
C ARG A 498 14.37 14.06 2.67
N GLY A 499 14.65 12.81 2.30
CA GLY A 499 15.50 12.48 1.16
C GLY A 499 14.95 12.86 -0.22
N GLN A 500 13.67 13.27 -0.30
CA GLN A 500 12.95 13.63 -1.51
C GLN A 500 12.63 15.15 -1.59
N MET A 501 13.24 15.99 -0.76
CA MET A 501 13.20 17.45 -0.93
C MET A 501 14.26 17.94 -1.91
N LEU A 502 13.98 19.00 -2.69
CA LEU A 502 15.03 19.72 -3.43
C LEU A 502 15.67 20.78 -2.54
N SER A 503 17.00 20.83 -2.54
CA SER A 503 17.81 21.82 -1.83
C SER A 503 19.21 21.94 -2.44
N VAL A 504 19.55 23.08 -3.04
CA VAL A 504 20.91 23.36 -3.53
C VAL A 504 21.71 24.32 -2.65
N ARG A 505 21.03 25.12 -1.81
CA ARG A 505 21.63 26.10 -0.88
C ARG A 505 21.02 26.03 0.52
N GLY A 506 20.26 24.98 0.83
CA GLY A 506 19.57 24.79 2.12
C GLY A 506 18.11 25.24 2.11
N GLU A 507 17.62 25.80 1.00
CA GLU A 507 16.18 25.97 0.79
C GLU A 507 15.49 24.63 0.65
N LYS A 508 14.28 24.49 1.19
CA LYS A 508 13.53 23.23 1.16
C LYS A 508 12.33 23.37 0.25
N VAL A 509 12.37 22.70 -0.89
CA VAL A 509 11.22 22.58 -1.78
C VAL A 509 10.70 21.15 -1.71
N SER A 510 9.52 20.98 -1.12
CA SER A 510 8.86 19.68 -0.97
C SER A 510 8.25 19.22 -2.30
N GLU A 511 8.01 17.91 -2.41
CA GLU A 511 7.36 17.32 -3.57
C GLU A 511 5.98 17.95 -3.86
N VAL A 512 5.17 18.16 -2.82
CA VAL A 512 3.82 18.71 -2.94
C VAL A 512 3.87 20.16 -3.45
N MET A 513 4.78 20.98 -2.90
CA MET A 513 4.98 22.35 -3.34
C MET A 513 5.43 22.40 -4.80
N PHE A 514 6.45 21.61 -5.15
CA PHE A 514 6.97 21.58 -6.50
C PHE A 514 5.91 21.11 -7.52
N LEU A 515 5.17 20.04 -7.22
CA LEU A 515 4.10 19.54 -8.09
C LEU A 515 2.98 20.56 -8.24
N GLY A 516 2.62 21.28 -7.17
CA GLY A 516 1.67 22.39 -7.22
C GLY A 516 2.11 23.49 -8.17
N ALA A 517 3.34 23.98 -8.02
CA ALA A 517 3.94 24.97 -8.91
C ALA A 517 4.03 24.47 -10.36
N LEU A 518 4.42 23.21 -10.57
CA LEU A 518 4.49 22.57 -11.88
C LEU A 518 3.13 22.54 -12.59
N LYS A 519 2.07 22.16 -11.88
CA LYS A 519 0.71 22.16 -12.45
C LYS A 519 0.26 23.56 -12.84
N ARG A 520 0.52 24.58 -12.01
CA ARG A 520 0.19 25.98 -12.35
C ARG A 520 0.96 26.46 -13.57
N ALA A 521 2.23 26.09 -13.70
CA ALA A 521 3.02 26.40 -14.90
C ALA A 521 2.44 25.70 -16.15
N ILE A 522 2.16 24.40 -16.06
CA ILE A 522 1.61 23.60 -17.18
C ILE A 522 0.23 24.10 -17.62
N SER A 523 -0.61 24.56 -16.69
CA SER A 523 -1.91 25.14 -17.04
C SER A 523 -1.82 26.38 -17.94
N GLN A 524 -0.64 27.03 -17.98
CA GLN A 524 -0.34 28.16 -18.84
C GLN A 524 0.35 27.74 -20.15
N TRP A 525 0.57 26.44 -20.39
CA TRP A 525 1.20 25.91 -21.60
C TRP A 525 0.12 25.29 -22.50
N PRO A 526 -0.32 25.96 -23.58
CA PRO A 526 -1.43 25.50 -24.39
C PRO A 526 -1.19 24.10 -24.96
N GLY A 527 -2.13 23.19 -24.72
CA GLY A 527 -2.09 21.81 -25.19
C GLY A 527 -1.16 20.88 -24.41
N ALA A 528 -0.37 21.38 -23.45
CA ALA A 528 0.52 20.54 -22.66
C ALA A 528 -0.24 19.74 -21.61
N GLN A 529 0.06 18.45 -21.51
CA GLN A 529 -0.44 17.56 -20.48
C GLN A 529 0.74 16.86 -19.82
N LEU A 530 0.82 16.94 -18.49
CA LEU A 530 1.86 16.25 -17.73
C LEU A 530 1.66 14.73 -17.78
N VAL A 531 2.67 14.00 -18.21
CA VAL A 531 2.71 12.53 -18.10
C VAL A 531 3.46 12.12 -16.85
N ASP A 532 4.66 12.64 -16.67
CA ASP A 532 5.51 12.36 -15.51
C ASP A 532 6.62 13.42 -15.35
N TYR A 533 7.27 13.43 -14.19
CA TYR A 533 8.41 14.32 -13.92
C TYR A 533 9.40 13.75 -12.89
N CYS A 534 10.65 14.18 -13.04
CA CYS A 534 11.70 14.07 -12.03
C CYS A 534 12.52 15.36 -11.99
N CYS A 535 13.16 15.59 -10.86
CA CYS A 535 14.06 16.69 -10.60
C CYS A 535 15.41 16.16 -10.11
N ALA A 536 16.47 16.92 -10.31
CA ALA A 536 17.78 16.68 -9.77
C ALA A 536 18.39 18.01 -9.28
N GLU A 537 19.21 17.93 -8.25
CA GLU A 537 20.05 19.05 -7.82
C GLU A 537 21.30 19.08 -8.69
N SER A 538 21.67 20.25 -9.20
CA SER A 538 22.79 20.39 -10.13
C SER A 538 24.12 19.82 -9.59
N ALA A 539 24.28 19.75 -8.25
CA ALA A 539 25.45 19.18 -7.59
C ALA A 539 25.70 17.70 -7.96
N ILE A 540 24.66 16.91 -8.24
CA ILE A 540 24.84 15.49 -8.63
C ILE A 540 25.26 15.33 -10.09
N MET A 541 25.14 16.39 -10.89
CA MET A 541 25.38 16.34 -12.34
C MET A 541 26.87 16.44 -12.69
N GLY A 542 27.71 16.97 -11.79
CA GLY A 542 29.15 17.16 -12.03
C GLY A 542 29.40 17.97 -13.30
N GLU A 543 30.25 17.48 -14.21
CA GLU A 543 30.57 18.13 -15.49
C GLU A 543 29.36 18.29 -16.43
N SER A 544 28.33 17.44 -16.30
CA SER A 544 27.08 17.52 -17.06
C SER A 544 26.21 18.74 -16.68
N CYS A 545 26.57 19.45 -15.61
CA CYS A 545 25.86 20.61 -15.07
C CYS A 545 25.90 21.83 -16.00
N GLY A 546 26.88 21.94 -16.90
CA GLY A 546 27.01 23.03 -17.88
C GLY A 546 26.73 24.43 -17.31
N GLY A 547 27.53 24.93 -16.37
CA GLY A 547 27.35 26.24 -15.70
C GLY A 547 27.79 26.20 -14.24
N SER A 548 28.18 27.33 -13.65
CA SER A 548 28.76 27.39 -12.29
C SER A 548 27.74 27.45 -11.16
N ASP A 549 26.52 27.91 -11.43
CA ASP A 549 25.58 28.25 -10.37
C ASP A 549 24.71 27.05 -9.96
N PRO A 550 24.54 26.78 -8.65
CA PRO A 550 23.65 25.73 -8.19
C PRO A 550 22.20 25.99 -8.63
N HIS A 551 21.54 24.99 -9.19
CA HIS A 551 20.19 25.13 -9.74
C HIS A 551 19.42 23.81 -9.73
N TYR A 552 18.13 23.87 -10.01
CA TYR A 552 17.29 22.68 -10.20
C TYR A 552 17.29 22.26 -11.66
N GLN A 553 17.62 20.99 -11.90
CA GLN A 553 17.44 20.33 -13.18
C GLN A 553 16.10 19.60 -13.15
N VAL A 554 15.23 19.85 -14.13
CA VAL A 554 13.86 19.34 -14.17
C VAL A 554 13.62 18.65 -15.49
N PHE A 555 13.13 17.42 -15.43
CA PHE A 555 12.79 16.60 -16.59
C PHE A 555 11.28 16.40 -16.63
N LEU A 556 10.66 16.74 -17.76
CA LEU A 556 9.22 16.66 -17.97
C LEU A 556 8.90 15.79 -19.18
N GLU A 557 8.03 14.79 -19.01
CA GLU A 557 7.41 14.09 -20.13
C GLU A 557 6.02 14.70 -20.32
N LEU A 558 5.81 15.33 -21.47
CA LEU A 558 4.58 16.04 -21.79
C LEU A 558 3.91 15.43 -23.01
N LYS A 559 2.57 15.47 -23.04
CA LYS A 559 1.76 15.18 -24.22
C LYS A 559 1.15 16.46 -24.77
N GLY A 560 0.90 16.48 -26.08
CA GLY A 560 0.23 17.57 -26.79
C GLY A 560 1.11 18.76 -27.17
N VAL A 561 2.41 18.74 -26.83
CA VAL A 561 3.39 19.78 -27.22
C VAL A 561 4.67 19.14 -27.77
N ARG A 562 5.29 19.80 -28.76
CA ARG A 562 6.56 19.36 -29.38
C ARG A 562 7.80 19.96 -28.74
N ASN A 563 7.68 21.16 -28.17
CA ASN A 563 8.76 21.85 -27.49
C ASN A 563 8.17 22.91 -26.54
N LEU A 564 8.96 23.34 -25.57
CA LEU A 564 8.68 24.48 -24.70
C LEU A 564 9.57 25.66 -25.08
N THR A 565 8.96 26.84 -25.22
CA THR A 565 9.68 28.12 -25.36
C THR A 565 10.44 28.45 -24.07
N GLU A 566 11.42 29.35 -24.16
CA GLU A 566 12.17 29.81 -22.98
C GLU A 566 11.24 30.46 -21.94
N GLU A 567 10.25 31.24 -22.39
CA GLU A 567 9.25 31.83 -21.50
C GLU A 567 8.46 30.76 -20.74
N GLN A 568 8.00 29.71 -21.45
CA GLN A 568 7.28 28.60 -20.82
C GLN A 568 8.15 27.88 -19.79
N ARG A 569 9.41 27.60 -20.11
CA ARG A 569 10.35 26.98 -19.16
C ARG A 569 10.55 27.85 -17.93
N TYR A 570 10.65 29.18 -18.12
CA TYR A 570 10.80 30.14 -17.03
C TYR A 570 9.56 30.25 -16.14
N LYS A 571 8.35 30.01 -16.66
CA LYS A 571 7.11 30.02 -15.84
C LYS A 571 7.17 29.08 -14.64
N LEU A 572 7.85 27.94 -14.77
CA LEU A 572 8.01 27.03 -13.64
C LEU A 572 8.87 27.64 -12.53
N ASP A 573 9.98 28.28 -12.89
CA ASP A 573 10.85 29.02 -11.96
C ASP A 573 10.03 30.10 -11.23
N GLN A 574 9.18 30.85 -11.95
CA GLN A 574 8.30 31.86 -11.37
C GLN A 574 7.29 31.27 -10.37
N CYS A 575 6.61 30.18 -10.74
CA CYS A 575 5.62 29.54 -9.86
C CYS A 575 6.26 29.03 -8.55
N VAL A 576 7.49 28.49 -8.60
CA VAL A 576 8.20 28.05 -7.38
C VAL A 576 8.63 29.25 -6.52
N GLN A 577 9.04 30.36 -7.14
CA GLN A 577 9.34 31.60 -6.40
C GLN A 577 8.11 32.18 -5.69
N GLU A 578 6.91 32.02 -6.25
CA GLU A 578 5.66 32.44 -5.60
C GLU A 578 5.35 31.59 -4.36
N ASP A 579 5.61 30.28 -4.42
CA ASP A 579 5.29 29.35 -3.34
C ASP A 579 6.36 29.29 -2.24
N SER A 580 7.60 29.66 -2.54
CA SER A 580 8.72 29.62 -1.60
C SER A 580 9.47 30.96 -1.54
N ALA A 581 9.21 31.70 -0.46
CA ALA A 581 9.91 32.96 -0.17
C ALA A 581 11.43 32.77 -0.04
N VAL A 582 11.88 31.64 0.50
CA VAL A 582 13.31 31.31 0.63
C VAL A 582 13.94 31.08 -0.74
N TYR A 583 13.30 30.26 -1.58
CA TYR A 583 13.75 30.03 -2.96
C TYR A 583 13.79 31.34 -3.75
N LYS A 584 12.74 32.16 -3.67
CA LYS A 584 12.68 33.49 -4.29
C LYS A 584 13.82 34.40 -3.85
N SER A 585 14.10 34.47 -2.55
CA SER A 585 15.21 35.25 -2.01
C SER A 585 16.56 34.76 -2.58
N PHE A 586 16.80 33.45 -2.62
CA PHE A 586 18.05 32.90 -3.15
C PHE A 586 18.18 33.05 -4.67
N ARG A 587 17.08 32.95 -5.43
CA ARG A 587 17.03 33.25 -6.86
C ARG A 587 17.33 34.73 -7.14
N PHE A 588 16.72 35.64 -6.39
CA PHE A 588 16.93 37.08 -6.51
C PHE A 588 18.38 37.49 -6.18
N LYS A 589 18.98 36.88 -5.15
CA LYS A 589 20.38 37.11 -4.75
C LYS A 589 21.39 36.43 -5.68
N GLY A 590 20.95 35.65 -6.68
CA GLY A 590 21.82 34.87 -7.57
C GLY A 590 22.53 33.70 -6.88
N SER A 591 22.17 33.34 -5.64
CA SER A 591 22.75 32.19 -4.93
C SER A 591 22.28 30.85 -5.51
N ILE A 592 21.09 30.87 -6.13
CA ILE A 592 20.53 29.79 -6.95
C ILE A 592 20.35 30.34 -8.37
N GLY A 593 20.87 29.62 -9.37
CA GLY A 593 20.69 29.94 -10.78
C GLY A 593 19.28 29.60 -11.31
N PRO A 594 18.93 30.03 -12.53
CA PRO A 594 17.64 29.69 -13.13
C PRO A 594 17.48 28.18 -13.27
N MET A 595 16.26 27.70 -13.00
CA MET A 595 15.90 26.30 -13.22
C MET A 595 16.06 25.89 -14.67
N ARG A 596 16.56 24.67 -14.88
CA ARG A 596 16.67 24.05 -16.20
C ARG A 596 15.55 23.06 -16.41
N VAL A 597 14.52 23.51 -17.09
CA VAL A 597 13.40 22.66 -17.48
C VAL A 597 13.73 22.02 -18.82
N GLN A 598 13.73 20.70 -18.88
CA GLN A 598 13.99 19.90 -20.07
C GLN A 598 12.81 18.99 -20.36
N MET A 599 12.45 18.91 -21.63
CA MET A 599 11.42 17.98 -22.08
C MET A 599 12.11 16.70 -22.53
N VAL A 600 11.58 15.54 -22.12
CA VAL A 600 12.10 14.23 -22.50
C VAL A 600 11.16 13.53 -23.48
N ALA A 601 11.71 12.60 -24.27
CA ALA A 601 10.96 11.80 -25.22
C ALA A 601 9.85 10.96 -24.55
N GLU A 602 8.78 10.67 -25.31
CA GLU A 602 7.70 9.80 -24.84
C GLU A 602 8.24 8.42 -24.40
N GLY A 603 7.82 7.97 -23.22
CA GLY A 603 8.26 6.71 -22.63
C GLY A 603 9.60 6.77 -21.88
N ALA A 604 10.28 7.92 -21.81
CA ALA A 604 11.54 8.06 -21.07
C ALA A 604 11.38 7.66 -19.59
N PHE A 605 10.29 8.05 -18.93
CA PHE A 605 10.06 7.64 -17.53
C PHE A 605 9.67 6.17 -17.38
N LYS A 606 9.00 5.58 -18.39
CA LYS A 606 8.71 4.13 -18.43
C LYS A 606 10.02 3.33 -18.50
N GLU A 607 11.01 3.82 -19.25
CA GLU A 607 12.34 3.21 -19.33
C GLU A 607 13.16 3.45 -18.05
N LEU A 608 13.18 4.67 -17.52
CA LEU A 608 13.88 4.99 -16.28
C LEU A 608 13.37 4.11 -15.14
N ARG A 609 12.05 3.92 -15.01
CA ARG A 609 11.45 3.02 -14.03
C ARG A 609 12.01 1.60 -14.15
N LYS A 610 12.09 1.04 -15.36
CA LYS A 610 12.66 -0.30 -15.58
C LYS A 610 14.12 -0.37 -15.12
N GLN A 611 14.91 0.66 -15.42
CA GLN A 611 16.31 0.75 -15.01
C GLN A 611 16.42 0.83 -13.48
N MET A 612 15.66 1.70 -12.82
CA MET A 612 15.65 1.82 -11.36
C MET A 612 15.25 0.52 -10.67
N MET A 613 14.28 -0.21 -11.21
CA MET A 613 13.87 -1.52 -10.70
C MET A 613 14.91 -2.62 -10.93
N ALA A 614 15.71 -2.55 -11.99
CA ALA A 614 16.80 -3.50 -12.21
C ALA A 614 17.97 -3.28 -11.22
N PHE A 615 18.25 -2.02 -10.84
CA PHE A 615 19.34 -1.68 -9.92
C PHE A 615 18.96 -1.70 -8.44
N SER A 616 17.70 -1.42 -8.11
CA SER A 616 17.19 -1.56 -6.75
C SER A 616 16.62 -2.96 -6.59
N ASN A 617 16.95 -3.68 -5.51
CA ASN A 617 16.33 -4.99 -5.22
C ASN A 617 14.85 -4.83 -4.79
N THR A 618 14.12 -3.89 -5.40
CA THR A 618 12.75 -3.47 -5.07
C THR A 618 11.77 -4.18 -5.99
N SER A 619 10.73 -4.77 -5.42
CA SER A 619 9.66 -5.38 -6.22
C SER A 619 8.77 -4.31 -6.90
N ALA A 620 8.13 -4.65 -8.03
CA ALA A 620 7.13 -3.77 -8.65
C ALA A 620 6.01 -3.32 -7.70
N ASN A 621 5.58 -4.19 -6.78
CA ASN A 621 4.50 -3.86 -5.84
C ASN A 621 4.88 -2.77 -4.83
N THR A 622 6.18 -2.56 -4.63
CA THR A 622 6.74 -1.63 -3.65
C THR A 622 7.46 -0.45 -4.29
N PHE A 623 7.62 -0.47 -5.62
CA PHE A 623 8.34 0.56 -6.36
C PHE A 623 7.60 1.89 -6.31
N LYS A 624 8.36 2.97 -6.11
CA LYS A 624 7.88 4.35 -6.18
C LYS A 624 8.84 5.12 -7.06
N MET A 625 8.30 5.92 -7.98
CA MET A 625 9.14 6.83 -8.75
C MET A 625 9.76 7.87 -7.82
N HIS A 626 11.07 8.07 -7.92
CA HIS A 626 11.76 9.10 -7.13
C HIS A 626 11.57 10.44 -7.82
N ARG A 627 10.96 11.42 -7.14
CA ARG A 627 10.79 12.77 -7.71
C ARG A 627 12.09 13.54 -7.68
N VAL A 628 12.91 13.33 -6.65
CA VAL A 628 14.27 13.87 -6.61
C VAL A 628 15.25 12.74 -6.84
N LEU A 629 15.93 12.81 -7.99
CA LEU A 629 17.02 11.92 -8.34
C LEU A 629 18.25 12.29 -7.51
N ARG A 630 18.82 11.29 -6.84
CA ARG A 630 20.04 11.43 -6.01
C ARG A 630 21.25 10.74 -6.62
N ARG A 631 21.05 10.08 -7.75
CA ARG A 631 22.04 9.28 -8.45
C ARG A 631 22.29 9.90 -9.80
N LYS A 632 23.55 10.19 -10.09
CA LYS A 632 23.97 10.84 -11.33
C LYS A 632 23.52 10.04 -12.55
N GLU A 633 23.60 8.72 -12.47
CA GLU A 633 23.28 7.80 -13.56
C GLU A 633 21.82 7.94 -14.04
N TYR A 634 20.89 8.22 -13.12
CA TYR A 634 19.47 8.40 -13.48
C TYR A 634 19.20 9.76 -14.11
N ALA A 635 19.92 10.80 -13.67
CA ALA A 635 19.80 12.13 -14.25
C ALA A 635 20.47 12.19 -15.63
N ASP A 636 21.65 11.59 -15.79
CA ASP A 636 22.34 11.44 -17.08
C ASP A 636 21.50 10.60 -18.06
N PHE A 637 20.81 9.55 -17.58
CA PHE A 637 19.88 8.79 -18.42
C PHE A 637 18.77 9.68 -19.00
N LEU A 638 18.14 10.53 -18.18
CA LEU A 638 17.09 11.44 -18.67
C LEU A 638 17.65 12.56 -19.54
N LEU A 639 18.85 13.07 -19.24
CA LEU A 639 19.57 14.00 -20.13
C LEU A 639 19.76 13.40 -21.52
N GLY A 640 20.13 12.12 -21.61
CA GLY A 640 20.26 11.42 -22.90
C GLY A 640 18.93 11.22 -23.65
N LYS A 641 17.79 11.53 -23.03
CA LYS A 641 16.44 11.39 -23.59
C LYS A 641 15.78 12.74 -23.87
N THR A 642 16.48 13.86 -23.70
CA THR A 642 15.93 15.20 -23.93
C THR A 642 15.67 15.44 -25.42
N ILE A 643 14.60 16.17 -25.72
CA ILE A 643 14.17 16.51 -27.09
C ILE A 643 14.04 18.02 -27.33
#